data_AF-A0A4S9L5R1-F1
#
_entry.id   AF-A0A4S9L5R1-F1
#
_cell.length_a   1.000
_cell.length_b   1.000
_cell.length_c   1.000
_cell.angle_alpha   90.00
_cell.angle_beta   90.00
_cell.angle_gamma   90.00
#
_symmetry.space_group_name_H-M   'P 1'
#
loop_
_entity.id
_entity.type
_entity.pdbx_description
1 polymer ?
#
loop_
_entity_poly.entity_id
_entity_poly.type
_entity_poly.pdbx_seq_one_letter_code
_entity_poly.pdbx_strand_id
1 'polypeptide(L)'
;MTQSWRAVSLLLLCLFLAFVNCQEAVLNQQDPSHYDTTPHMSKGHGHGHAHDASAHDKAPYEQTPAVKDALAALRKIRPVTSRLARLSKPSGVVGNTIHYAKELFVLLFMNQPDQKHLLTTDTTAQPLTPALSRAVNLLQDAAEQQDADAIWLLAEMNFHGNFTHPRNYSRAFEYYQTLAYLNGNSSAQYMLGFMYATGIGNAVPQDQARALLYHTFAAEQGDIRSQMTLAYRHHSGIATPRNCEESVHWYRLVAKQAVEFYKSGPPGGHSLVKNAFRLVDEEGGIYGEGASVSSSGPNAKVGGPTSDAYADLDDVLEFLDFQSRKGDLKATFHLGRLYYDGSRGLARDFPSAKDHFMQVARLYWTPSGKVKTDVSSAVEKLAPKAAGYLGRMFLRGEGTEKSYTKAKIWFSRGIEHGDALSQYSMGVMYMEGLGVSKNPVKAADYFSPAADQDLAVAQTNLGILFMDQGDIHTARSYFELAARNSHIEAFYYLAELSNQGVGRDRSCGMASVYYKIAAEKAEVIHSSFIEANEAYERGDLETAIIAYMMAAEQGYEMAQANVGYLLDHTRPRFSLPSIFPFLRRRVDAASDAALALIYWTRSAKQSNTDSLVKMGDYYLDGVGTASSPDNAAICYQAAAEGMASAQAMWNLGWMHENGIGIEQDFHLAKRFYDQALGTNAEAYLPAKLSLAKLRLRSWWNGVSGGSVNSIRDEPSQKPSRTLSQWLNDFLEADAAYYADHFEADDWDDAHTHMPGGDDFYDDGDIDDGMLEMLVIVGLAATLAFLVYYRQQRQQEARRREEQQGVVPQQQQDQGFFPPPGNPEFANWVAGDLEVSENAPVRLTYNLGFALETSIQIWTLKIGQIRPDKEGLPLPATRVAGPTSSVMADYQTYDLGDFILQSGETIPSAKIAYKTFGDPSLPAIIYPTWYSGSISDNEWLISPSKTLSPATYHIIIPALFGNGQSSSPSNTSIDPFPAVTFYDNVKAQHQLVTKHLKIDHAFAVLGWSMGAGQTYQWATQYPEFMDKVVPFCGSAKTSLHNQVFLEGVKTALVAAKGGSSAGICKGQTAGTTEWTEEQKTVGLKALGRVYAGWGFSQAFYRQRLYETALGYKDLESFMLEFWETWALSKHPENMLTMLQTWQSGDVSAQPPYNGNFEAAMKGIKAKALVLPGKTDLYFPPEDSEYEVECMEKGVGRCVAFPSVWGHWAGGPGQSTEDVKWLDEKLREFFAEQ
;
A
#
# COMPACT_ATOMS: atom_id res chain seq x y z
N MET A 1 17.53 -35.48 47.88
CA MET A 1 16.73 -35.18 46.66
C MET A 1 17.56 -34.99 45.38
N THR A 2 18.81 -34.52 45.42
CA THR A 2 19.58 -34.24 44.18
C THR A 2 20.13 -35.46 43.43
N GLN A 3 20.36 -36.60 44.10
CA GLN A 3 20.82 -37.83 43.43
C GLN A 3 19.71 -38.60 42.69
N SER A 4 18.47 -38.57 43.17
CA SER A 4 17.35 -39.31 42.57
C SER A 4 16.98 -38.80 41.16
N TRP A 5 17.04 -37.49 40.93
CA TRP A 5 16.78 -36.89 39.61
C TRP A 5 17.78 -37.35 38.54
N ARG A 6 19.07 -37.49 38.89
CA ARG A 6 20.10 -37.99 37.96
C ARG A 6 19.88 -39.46 37.59
N ALA A 7 19.39 -40.28 38.52
CA ALA A 7 19.04 -41.67 38.24
C ALA A 7 17.85 -41.77 37.27
N VAL A 8 16.79 -40.96 37.45
CA VAL A 8 15.64 -40.90 36.54
C VAL A 8 16.06 -40.46 35.13
N SER A 9 16.91 -39.42 35.03
CA SER A 9 17.41 -38.91 33.73
C SER A 9 18.21 -39.98 32.97
N LEU A 10 19.09 -40.71 33.66
CA LEU A 10 19.85 -41.81 33.06
C LEU A 10 18.96 -43.00 32.66
N LEU A 11 17.93 -43.30 33.45
CA LEU A 11 17.03 -44.43 33.17
C LEU A 11 16.12 -44.13 31.97
N LEU A 12 15.67 -42.88 31.80
CA LEU A 12 14.98 -42.39 30.59
C LEU A 12 15.90 -42.44 29.36
N LEU A 13 17.15 -41.99 29.47
CA LEU A 13 18.13 -42.06 28.38
C LEU A 13 18.38 -43.50 27.91
N CYS A 14 18.53 -44.44 28.85
CA CYS A 14 18.71 -45.86 28.55
C CYS A 14 17.45 -46.50 27.94
N LEU A 15 16.24 -46.13 28.39
CA LEU A 15 14.99 -46.58 27.78
C LEU A 15 14.84 -46.08 26.34
N PHE A 16 15.16 -44.80 26.08
CA PHE A 16 15.11 -44.21 24.74
C PHE A 16 16.07 -44.92 23.77
N LEU A 17 17.34 -45.13 24.18
CA LEU A 17 18.32 -45.86 23.39
C LEU A 17 17.93 -47.33 23.13
N ALA A 18 17.31 -48.00 24.11
CA ALA A 18 16.79 -49.35 23.93
C ALA A 18 15.62 -49.41 22.93
N PHE A 19 14.75 -48.39 22.93
CA PHE A 19 13.63 -48.30 21.98
C PHE A 19 14.11 -48.08 20.54
N VAL A 20 15.07 -47.17 20.32
CA VAL A 20 15.66 -46.91 19.00
C VAL A 20 16.28 -48.17 18.40
N ASN A 21 17.08 -48.92 19.17
CA ASN A 21 17.65 -50.20 18.71
C ASN A 21 16.59 -51.27 18.39
N CYS A 22 15.42 -51.23 19.05
CA CYS A 22 14.32 -52.15 18.77
C CYS A 22 13.67 -51.86 17.39
N GLN A 23 13.68 -50.59 16.96
CA GLN A 23 13.07 -50.12 15.72
C GLN A 23 13.93 -50.40 14.48
N GLU A 24 15.27 -50.45 14.60
CA GLU A 24 16.19 -50.88 13.52
C GLU A 24 15.90 -52.30 13.01
N ALA A 25 15.36 -53.18 13.87
CA ALA A 25 15.00 -54.55 13.50
C ALA A 25 13.73 -54.64 12.63
N VAL A 26 12.85 -53.63 12.69
CA VAL A 26 11.53 -53.65 12.03
C VAL A 26 11.57 -52.99 10.64
N LEU A 27 12.36 -51.92 10.47
CA LEU A 27 12.38 -51.13 9.22
C LEU A 27 13.22 -51.76 8.09
N ASN A 28 13.95 -52.85 8.35
CA ASN A 28 14.82 -53.54 7.38
C ASN A 28 14.07 -54.42 6.34
N GLN A 29 12.77 -54.20 6.11
CA GLN A 29 11.93 -55.03 5.22
C GLN A 29 11.21 -54.27 4.08
N GLN A 30 11.43 -52.96 3.90
CA GLN A 30 10.83 -52.21 2.78
C GLN A 30 11.88 -51.87 1.71
N ASP A 31 11.56 -52.22 0.47
CA ASP A 31 12.50 -52.28 -0.66
C ASP A 31 12.53 -50.96 -1.46
N PRO A 32 13.63 -50.19 -1.47
CA PRO A 32 13.66 -48.83 -2.00
C PRO A 32 13.96 -48.82 -3.51
N SER A 33 12.92 -48.97 -4.33
CA SER A 33 12.95 -48.61 -5.76
C SER A 33 12.38 -47.20 -6.00
N HIS A 34 12.82 -46.53 -7.07
CA HIS A 34 12.38 -45.19 -7.49
C HIS A 34 12.70 -43.99 -6.57
N TYR A 35 13.98 -43.74 -6.29
CA TYR A 35 14.49 -42.37 -6.07
C TYR A 35 15.90 -42.21 -6.66
N ASP A 36 15.96 -41.89 -7.95
CA ASP A 36 17.23 -41.77 -8.71
C ASP A 36 17.78 -40.33 -8.64
N THR A 37 18.02 -39.86 -7.41
CA THR A 37 18.53 -38.51 -7.14
C THR A 37 20.03 -38.41 -7.44
N THR A 38 20.39 -38.24 -8.71
CA THR A 38 21.70 -37.69 -9.07
C THR A 38 21.79 -36.24 -8.58
N PRO A 39 22.88 -35.82 -7.90
CA PRO A 39 23.10 -34.40 -7.63
C PRO A 39 23.09 -33.63 -8.95
N HIS A 40 22.35 -32.51 -8.99
CA HIS A 40 22.39 -31.58 -10.11
C HIS A 40 23.76 -30.88 -10.15
N MET A 41 24.73 -31.56 -10.78
CA MET A 41 25.70 -30.86 -11.62
C MET A 41 24.92 -29.91 -12.52
N SER A 42 25.42 -28.68 -12.66
CA SER A 42 24.90 -27.72 -13.62
C SER A 42 25.16 -28.22 -15.06
N LYS A 43 24.28 -29.12 -15.53
CA LYS A 43 23.69 -28.91 -16.85
C LYS A 43 23.08 -27.52 -16.78
N GLY A 44 23.78 -26.52 -17.29
CA GLY A 44 23.17 -25.22 -17.45
C GLY A 44 21.86 -25.39 -18.22
N HIS A 45 20.83 -24.68 -17.79
CA HIS A 45 19.83 -24.14 -18.69
C HIS A 45 20.17 -22.66 -18.93
N GLY A 46 21.22 -22.30 -19.69
CA GLY A 46 22.06 -23.17 -20.54
C GLY A 46 21.26 -23.98 -21.55
N HIS A 47 20.12 -23.43 -21.99
CA HIS A 47 19.72 -23.66 -23.35
C HIS A 47 20.94 -23.34 -24.20
N GLY A 48 21.55 -24.39 -24.76
CA GLY A 48 22.17 -24.27 -26.05
C GLY A 48 21.07 -23.81 -26.99
N HIS A 49 20.94 -22.48 -27.12
CA HIS A 49 20.66 -21.93 -28.43
C HIS A 49 21.66 -22.61 -29.37
N ALA A 50 21.14 -23.39 -30.31
CA ALA A 50 21.86 -23.62 -31.55
C ALA A 50 22.35 -22.26 -32.05
N HIS A 51 23.53 -22.19 -32.66
CA HIS A 51 24.12 -20.94 -33.13
C HIS A 51 23.29 -20.32 -34.28
N ASP A 52 22.20 -19.64 -33.92
CA ASP A 52 21.49 -18.62 -34.71
C ASP A 52 21.92 -17.20 -34.30
N ALA A 53 23.10 -17.09 -33.69
CA ALA A 53 24.02 -16.03 -34.09
C ALA A 53 24.36 -16.26 -35.57
N SER A 54 23.77 -15.44 -36.44
CA SER A 54 23.82 -15.48 -37.91
C SER A 54 24.97 -16.28 -38.56
N ALA A 55 24.67 -17.52 -38.96
CA ALA A 55 25.32 -18.26 -40.05
C ALA A 55 26.86 -18.14 -40.19
N HIS A 56 27.62 -18.44 -39.14
CA HIS A 56 29.05 -18.75 -39.26
C HIS A 56 29.47 -19.92 -38.37
N ASP A 57 30.26 -20.85 -38.94
CA ASP A 57 30.61 -22.12 -38.33
C ASP A 57 31.38 -22.00 -37.01
N LYS A 58 30.93 -22.74 -35.99
CA LYS A 58 31.76 -23.18 -34.87
C LYS A 58 31.51 -24.67 -34.60
N ALA A 59 32.61 -25.42 -34.47
CA ALA A 59 32.61 -26.86 -34.26
C ALA A 59 32.07 -27.23 -32.85
N PRO A 60 31.54 -28.46 -32.66
CA PRO A 60 31.15 -28.93 -31.33
C PRO A 60 32.35 -28.96 -30.38
N TYR A 61 32.19 -28.36 -29.21
CA TYR A 61 33.20 -28.31 -28.15
C TYR A 61 33.37 -29.68 -27.49
N GLU A 62 34.57 -30.25 -27.60
CA GLU A 62 34.89 -31.60 -27.13
C GLU A 62 35.57 -31.54 -25.74
N GLN A 63 34.84 -31.94 -24.69
CA GLN A 63 35.34 -31.88 -23.31
C GLN A 63 36.60 -32.71 -23.12
N THR A 64 37.58 -32.17 -22.38
CA THR A 64 38.85 -32.86 -22.15
C THR A 64 38.66 -34.18 -21.39
N PRO A 65 39.48 -35.21 -21.67
CA PRO A 65 39.37 -36.51 -21.00
C PRO A 65 39.49 -36.43 -19.47
N ALA A 66 40.32 -35.53 -18.94
CA ALA A 66 40.51 -35.33 -17.51
C ALA A 66 39.22 -34.83 -16.82
N VAL A 67 38.56 -33.81 -17.38
CA VAL A 67 37.26 -33.31 -16.89
C VAL A 67 36.20 -34.41 -16.98
N LYS A 68 36.14 -35.14 -18.09
CA LYS A 68 35.19 -36.24 -18.30
C LYS A 68 35.35 -37.37 -17.27
N ASP A 69 36.59 -37.76 -16.96
CA ASP A 69 36.88 -38.78 -15.95
C ASP A 69 36.66 -38.28 -14.51
N ALA A 70 36.94 -37.00 -14.24
CA ALA A 70 36.60 -36.36 -12.97
C ALA A 70 35.09 -36.33 -12.75
N LEU A 71 34.29 -35.91 -13.75
CA LEU A 71 32.82 -35.95 -13.71
C LEU A 71 32.31 -37.39 -13.51
N ALA A 72 32.95 -38.39 -14.13
CA ALA A 72 32.63 -39.81 -13.95
C ALA A 72 33.05 -40.38 -12.57
N ALA A 73 33.93 -39.71 -11.84
CA ALA A 73 34.23 -39.99 -10.44
C ALA A 73 33.24 -39.29 -9.50
N LEU A 74 32.96 -38.00 -9.71
CA LEU A 74 32.00 -37.21 -8.92
C LEU A 74 30.60 -37.80 -8.95
N ARG A 75 30.11 -38.29 -10.10
CA ARG A 75 28.80 -38.96 -10.23
C ARG A 75 28.65 -40.24 -9.38
N LYS A 76 29.74 -40.79 -8.84
CA LYS A 76 29.71 -41.96 -7.94
C LYS A 76 29.61 -41.56 -6.46
N ILE A 77 29.78 -40.27 -6.15
CA ILE A 77 29.65 -39.71 -4.80
C ILE A 77 28.16 -39.43 -4.57
N ARG A 78 27.51 -40.27 -3.74
CA ARG A 78 26.18 -39.99 -3.24
C ARG A 78 26.25 -38.88 -2.17
N PRO A 79 25.31 -37.92 -2.13
CA PRO A 79 25.27 -36.92 -1.07
C PRO A 79 25.01 -37.59 0.27
N VAL A 80 25.71 -37.16 1.32
CA VAL A 80 25.55 -37.69 2.68
C VAL A 80 24.34 -37.04 3.34
N THR A 81 23.14 -37.40 2.90
CA THR A 81 21.89 -36.99 3.56
C THR A 81 21.88 -37.57 4.97
N SER A 82 21.77 -36.70 5.98
CA SER A 82 21.52 -37.12 7.38
C SER A 82 20.34 -38.10 7.42
N ARG A 83 20.51 -39.27 8.04
CA ARG A 83 19.40 -40.24 8.19
C ARG A 83 18.25 -39.68 9.04
N LEU A 84 18.54 -38.72 9.92
CA LEU A 84 17.55 -38.02 10.74
C LEU A 84 16.78 -36.94 9.95
N ALA A 85 17.37 -36.39 8.87
CA ALA A 85 16.70 -35.46 7.95
C ALA A 85 15.89 -36.19 6.84
N ARG A 86 15.86 -37.53 6.85
CA ARG A 86 14.98 -38.34 5.99
C ARG A 86 13.68 -38.78 6.69
N LEU A 87 13.47 -38.36 7.93
CA LEU A 87 12.19 -38.52 8.60
C LEU A 87 11.27 -37.38 8.15
N SER A 88 10.48 -37.65 7.11
CA SER A 88 9.28 -36.84 6.82
C SER A 88 8.35 -36.81 8.04
N LYS A 89 7.43 -35.84 8.09
CA LYS A 89 6.30 -35.87 9.05
C LYS A 89 5.66 -37.27 8.99
N PRO A 90 5.72 -38.11 10.04
CA PRO A 90 5.14 -39.43 9.98
C PRO A 90 3.63 -39.29 10.19
N SER A 91 2.82 -39.68 9.20
CA SER A 91 1.38 -39.46 9.25
C SER A 91 0.69 -40.21 10.40
N GLY A 92 -0.29 -39.55 11.00
CA GLY A 92 -1.10 -40.07 12.11
C GLY A 92 -0.57 -39.73 13.51
N VAL A 93 -1.45 -39.94 14.51
CA VAL A 93 -1.31 -39.47 15.91
C VAL A 93 0.02 -39.90 16.57
N VAL A 94 0.50 -41.11 16.28
CA VAL A 94 1.77 -41.64 16.83
C VAL A 94 2.98 -40.93 16.22
N GLY A 95 2.93 -40.57 14.94
CA GLY A 95 4.01 -39.83 14.28
C GLY A 95 4.10 -38.38 14.76
N ASN A 96 2.96 -37.70 14.88
CA ASN A 96 2.90 -36.34 15.42
C ASN A 96 3.35 -36.29 16.89
N THR A 97 2.94 -37.25 17.74
CA THR A 97 3.44 -37.32 19.12
C THR A 97 4.94 -37.63 19.21
N ILE A 98 5.50 -38.43 18.30
CA ILE A 98 6.97 -38.63 18.22
C ILE A 98 7.68 -37.35 17.73
N HIS A 99 7.13 -36.62 16.77
CA HIS A 99 7.68 -35.35 16.29
C HIS A 99 7.69 -34.29 17.41
N TYR A 100 6.54 -34.02 18.04
CA TYR A 100 6.47 -33.06 19.14
C TYR A 100 7.25 -33.52 20.38
N ALA A 101 7.34 -34.81 20.68
CA ALA A 101 8.21 -35.30 21.75
C ALA A 101 9.71 -35.12 21.42
N LYS A 102 10.12 -35.25 20.15
CA LYS A 102 11.48 -34.96 19.69
C LYS A 102 11.79 -33.47 19.83
N GLU A 103 10.92 -32.59 19.31
CA GLU A 103 11.14 -31.14 19.40
C GLU A 103 11.14 -30.66 20.86
N LEU A 104 10.19 -31.12 21.68
CA LEU A 104 10.15 -30.83 23.12
C LEU A 104 11.40 -31.38 23.84
N PHE A 105 11.91 -32.55 23.47
CA PHE A 105 13.15 -33.10 24.03
C PHE A 105 14.38 -32.28 23.64
N VAL A 106 14.46 -31.81 22.39
CA VAL A 106 15.51 -30.89 21.95
C VAL A 106 15.42 -29.58 22.74
N LEU A 107 14.26 -28.91 22.73
CA LEU A 107 14.00 -27.66 23.46
C LEU A 107 14.33 -27.71 24.97
N LEU A 108 14.03 -28.83 25.64
CA LEU A 108 14.20 -28.96 27.09
C LEU A 108 15.56 -29.53 27.53
N PHE A 109 16.22 -30.35 26.71
CA PHE A 109 17.39 -31.15 27.15
C PHE A 109 18.61 -31.06 26.24
N MET A 110 18.49 -30.52 25.02
CA MET A 110 19.63 -30.21 24.17
C MET A 110 19.76 -28.69 24.05
N ASN A 111 20.81 -28.12 24.65
CA ASN A 111 21.25 -26.79 24.24
C ASN A 111 21.37 -26.79 22.71
N GLN A 112 20.65 -25.89 22.05
CA GLN A 112 20.65 -25.71 20.60
C GLN A 112 22.10 -25.82 20.10
N PRO A 113 22.41 -26.76 19.19
CA PRO A 113 23.80 -27.03 18.80
C PRO A 113 24.44 -25.73 18.28
N ASP A 114 25.68 -25.44 18.69
CA ASP A 114 26.43 -24.21 18.33
C ASP A 114 26.23 -23.94 16.82
N GLN A 115 25.36 -22.98 16.48
CA GLN A 115 25.02 -22.67 15.10
C GLN A 115 26.29 -22.12 14.45
N LYS A 116 26.79 -22.84 13.44
CA LYS A 116 27.92 -22.40 12.64
C LYS A 116 27.58 -21.07 11.99
N HIS A 117 28.54 -20.15 11.97
CA HIS A 117 28.43 -18.91 11.22
C HIS A 117 28.18 -19.22 9.75
N LEU A 118 26.94 -19.04 9.29
CA LEU A 118 26.42 -19.55 8.01
C LEU A 118 27.23 -19.05 6.78
N LEU A 119 27.93 -17.92 6.93
CA LEU A 119 28.71 -17.29 5.87
C LEU A 119 30.22 -17.51 5.98
N THR A 120 30.77 -18.09 7.06
CA THR A 120 32.23 -18.23 7.24
C THR A 120 32.71 -19.66 7.01
N THR A 121 33.91 -19.81 6.43
CA THR A 121 34.52 -21.12 6.19
C THR A 121 35.07 -21.73 7.49
N ASP A 122 34.39 -22.74 8.01
CA ASP A 122 34.87 -23.55 9.14
C ASP A 122 36.18 -24.26 8.76
N THR A 123 37.31 -23.81 9.31
CA THR A 123 38.66 -24.25 8.87
C THR A 123 39.04 -25.68 9.31
N THR A 124 38.08 -26.45 9.83
CA THR A 124 38.24 -27.85 10.23
C THR A 124 38.28 -28.78 9.02
N ALA A 125 39.44 -28.84 8.36
CA ALA A 125 39.68 -29.64 7.14
C ALA A 125 39.34 -31.13 7.32
N GLN A 126 38.13 -31.53 6.91
CA GLN A 126 37.74 -32.94 6.87
C GLN A 126 38.48 -33.67 5.74
N PRO A 127 38.94 -34.92 5.96
CA PRO A 127 39.67 -35.66 4.96
C PRO A 127 38.75 -36.05 3.79
N LEU A 128 39.06 -35.52 2.59
CA LEU A 128 38.34 -35.83 1.35
C LEU A 128 38.28 -37.35 1.12
N THR A 129 37.13 -37.85 0.67
CA THR A 129 37.01 -39.28 0.32
C THR A 129 37.96 -39.63 -0.85
N PRO A 130 38.49 -40.86 -0.94
CA PRO A 130 39.44 -41.23 -2.01
C PRO A 130 38.90 -41.11 -3.44
N ALA A 131 37.58 -41.03 -3.63
CA ALA A 131 36.96 -40.73 -4.91
C ALA A 131 36.93 -39.21 -5.19
N LEU A 132 36.61 -38.40 -4.18
CA LEU A 132 36.58 -36.95 -4.26
C LEU A 132 37.98 -36.36 -4.46
N SER A 133 38.99 -36.82 -3.71
CA SER A 133 40.38 -36.35 -3.89
C SER A 133 40.92 -36.70 -5.27
N ARG A 134 40.63 -37.89 -5.82
CA ARG A 134 40.98 -38.22 -7.20
C ARG A 134 40.32 -37.27 -8.21
N ALA A 135 39.05 -36.93 -8.03
CA ALA A 135 38.35 -36.01 -8.92
C ALA A 135 38.94 -34.58 -8.83
N VAL A 136 39.19 -34.09 -7.61
CA VAL A 136 39.81 -32.77 -7.39
C VAL A 136 41.20 -32.70 -8.01
N ASN A 137 42.05 -33.72 -7.85
CA ASN A 137 43.37 -33.76 -8.47
C ASN A 137 43.27 -33.72 -10.00
N LEU A 138 42.40 -34.53 -10.63
CA LEU A 138 42.20 -34.52 -12.09
C LEU A 138 41.71 -33.16 -12.62
N LEU A 139 40.91 -32.44 -11.84
CA LEU A 139 40.48 -31.07 -12.17
C LEU A 139 41.60 -30.05 -11.96
N GLN A 140 42.46 -30.23 -10.95
CA GLN A 140 43.65 -29.38 -10.74
C GLN A 140 44.67 -29.55 -11.88
N ASP A 141 44.99 -30.80 -12.24
CA ASP A 141 45.87 -31.14 -13.36
C ASP A 141 45.37 -30.51 -14.68
N ALA A 142 44.05 -30.41 -14.87
CA ALA A 142 43.42 -29.76 -16.03
C ALA A 142 43.36 -28.22 -15.92
N ALA A 143 43.13 -27.67 -14.73
CA ALA A 143 43.14 -26.23 -14.48
C ALA A 143 44.54 -25.62 -14.64
N GLU A 144 45.61 -26.35 -14.29
CA GLU A 144 46.99 -25.96 -14.63
C GLU A 144 47.23 -25.86 -16.15
N GLN A 145 46.48 -26.64 -16.94
CA GLN A 145 46.47 -26.57 -18.41
C GLN A 145 45.49 -25.50 -18.96
N GLN A 146 44.94 -24.65 -18.09
CA GLN A 146 43.97 -23.58 -18.41
C GLN A 146 42.64 -24.08 -19.01
N ASP A 147 42.22 -25.30 -18.66
CA ASP A 147 40.91 -25.83 -19.03
C ASP A 147 39.77 -25.06 -18.31
N ALA A 148 38.89 -24.44 -19.10
CA ALA A 148 37.81 -23.59 -18.61
C ALA A 148 36.71 -24.36 -17.85
N ASP A 149 36.39 -25.59 -18.27
CA ASP A 149 35.42 -26.45 -17.58
C ASP A 149 36.00 -26.90 -16.23
N ALA A 150 37.30 -27.22 -16.18
CA ALA A 150 37.99 -27.62 -14.95
C ALA A 150 38.06 -26.48 -13.92
N ILE A 151 38.43 -25.27 -14.36
CA ILE A 151 38.47 -24.08 -13.50
C ILE A 151 37.07 -23.75 -12.97
N TRP A 152 36.02 -23.81 -13.82
CA TRP A 152 34.64 -23.61 -13.40
C TRP A 152 34.20 -24.64 -12.35
N LEU A 153 34.43 -25.94 -12.60
CA LEU A 153 34.06 -27.01 -11.66
C LEU A 153 34.79 -26.88 -10.31
N LEU A 154 36.06 -26.48 -10.30
CA LEU A 154 36.79 -26.18 -9.07
C LEU A 154 36.21 -24.97 -8.34
N ALA A 155 35.84 -23.90 -9.05
CA ALA A 155 35.21 -22.73 -8.45
C ALA A 155 33.88 -23.10 -7.77
N GLU A 156 32.99 -23.79 -8.47
CA GLU A 156 31.68 -24.25 -7.99
C GLU A 156 31.81 -25.20 -6.79
N MET A 157 32.79 -26.11 -6.80
CA MET A 157 33.04 -27.03 -5.67
C MET A 157 33.59 -26.30 -4.43
N ASN A 158 34.42 -25.27 -4.61
CA ASN A 158 34.92 -24.44 -3.51
C ASN A 158 33.85 -23.45 -3.01
N PHE A 159 32.93 -22.98 -3.86
CA PHE A 159 31.89 -22.03 -3.50
C PHE A 159 30.69 -22.72 -2.82
N HIS A 160 30.03 -23.64 -3.53
CA HIS A 160 28.80 -24.28 -3.04
C HIS A 160 29.06 -25.46 -2.09
N GLY A 161 30.28 -26.03 -2.05
CA GLY A 161 30.59 -27.22 -1.25
C GLY A 161 30.12 -28.55 -1.87
N ASN A 162 29.86 -28.54 -3.18
CA ASN A 162 29.29 -29.65 -3.94
C ASN A 162 30.11 -30.96 -3.77
N PHE A 163 29.41 -32.11 -3.79
CA PHE A 163 29.99 -33.45 -3.58
C PHE A 163 30.70 -33.65 -2.23
N THR A 164 30.24 -32.96 -1.18
CA THR A 164 30.90 -32.88 0.15
C THR A 164 32.33 -32.34 0.10
N HIS A 165 32.60 -31.43 -0.84
CA HIS A 165 33.84 -30.64 -0.85
C HIS A 165 33.76 -29.54 0.23
N PRO A 166 34.83 -29.23 0.97
CA PRO A 166 34.83 -28.12 1.92
C PRO A 166 34.65 -26.77 1.20
N ARG A 167 33.87 -25.87 1.79
CA ARG A 167 33.71 -24.50 1.30
C ARG A 167 35.00 -23.70 1.51
N ASN A 168 35.43 -22.98 0.48
CA ASN A 168 36.58 -22.09 0.48
C ASN A 168 36.34 -20.95 -0.51
N TYR A 169 35.65 -19.91 -0.05
CA TYR A 169 35.28 -18.77 -0.89
C TYR A 169 36.50 -18.04 -1.48
N SER A 170 37.64 -17.97 -0.78
CA SER A 170 38.88 -17.37 -1.32
C SER A 170 39.40 -18.14 -2.55
N ARG A 171 39.43 -19.48 -2.49
CA ARG A 171 39.81 -20.30 -3.67
C ARG A 171 38.77 -20.22 -4.78
N ALA A 172 37.48 -20.16 -4.46
CA ALA A 172 36.44 -19.94 -5.46
C ALA A 172 36.64 -18.61 -6.20
N PHE A 173 36.92 -17.53 -5.46
CA PHE A 173 37.22 -16.21 -6.01
C PHE A 173 38.42 -16.23 -6.96
N GLU A 174 39.54 -16.86 -6.56
CA GLU A 174 40.72 -17.04 -7.43
C GLU A 174 40.38 -17.74 -8.76
N TYR A 175 39.58 -18.81 -8.73
CA TYR A 175 39.18 -19.54 -9.93
C TYR A 175 38.20 -18.74 -10.80
N TYR A 176 37.17 -18.09 -10.23
CA TYR A 176 36.27 -17.21 -10.99
C TYR A 176 37.03 -16.03 -11.62
N GLN A 177 37.97 -15.41 -10.89
CA GLN A 177 38.81 -14.32 -11.40
C GLN A 177 39.70 -14.78 -12.55
N THR A 178 40.31 -15.96 -12.42
CA THR A 178 41.12 -16.58 -13.48
C THR A 178 40.28 -16.86 -14.74
N LEU A 179 39.09 -17.44 -14.58
CA LEU A 179 38.20 -17.77 -15.70
C LEU A 179 37.61 -16.53 -16.39
N ALA A 180 37.27 -15.50 -15.62
CA ALA A 180 36.83 -14.22 -16.16
C ALA A 180 37.95 -13.48 -16.93
N TYR A 181 39.20 -13.62 -16.48
CA TYR A 181 40.37 -13.02 -17.15
C TYR A 181 40.78 -13.79 -18.43
N LEU A 182 40.81 -15.13 -18.39
CA LEU A 182 41.24 -15.96 -19.52
C LEU A 182 40.19 -16.05 -20.64
N ASN A 183 38.92 -16.19 -20.28
CA ASN A 183 37.85 -16.54 -21.22
C ASN A 183 36.73 -15.48 -21.32
N GLY A 184 36.73 -14.45 -20.48
CA GLY A 184 35.65 -13.46 -20.41
C GLY A 184 34.31 -14.02 -19.90
N ASN A 185 34.31 -15.24 -19.34
CA ASN A 185 33.10 -16.03 -19.08
C ASN A 185 32.05 -15.26 -18.24
N SER A 186 30.84 -15.09 -18.80
CA SER A 186 29.76 -14.31 -18.17
C SER A 186 29.24 -14.89 -16.85
N SER A 187 29.18 -16.22 -16.69
CA SER A 187 28.85 -16.85 -15.41
C SER A 187 29.92 -16.58 -14.35
N ALA A 188 31.21 -16.61 -14.72
CA ALA A 188 32.29 -16.27 -13.80
C ALA A 188 32.26 -14.79 -13.41
N GLN A 189 31.94 -13.89 -14.35
CA GLN A 189 31.74 -12.47 -14.09
C GLN A 189 30.52 -12.20 -13.19
N TYR A 190 29.39 -12.91 -13.39
CA TYR A 190 28.25 -12.87 -12.47
C TYR A 190 28.65 -13.26 -11.04
N MET A 191 29.41 -14.35 -10.87
CA MET A 191 29.87 -14.79 -9.54
C MET A 191 30.85 -13.78 -8.91
N LEU A 192 31.75 -13.17 -9.68
CA LEU A 192 32.59 -12.07 -9.19
C LEU A 192 31.76 -10.85 -8.77
N GLY A 193 30.75 -10.48 -9.57
CA GLY A 193 29.80 -9.42 -9.25
C GLY A 193 29.09 -9.66 -7.92
N PHE A 194 28.56 -10.88 -7.74
CA PHE A 194 27.93 -11.32 -6.49
C PHE A 194 28.88 -11.31 -5.29
N MET A 195 30.12 -11.81 -5.45
CA MET A 195 31.11 -11.83 -4.36
C MET A 195 31.54 -10.42 -3.95
N TYR A 196 31.76 -9.52 -4.91
CA TYR A 196 32.02 -8.10 -4.63
C TYR A 196 30.80 -7.37 -4.03
N ALA A 197 29.57 -7.74 -4.41
CA ALA A 197 28.33 -7.18 -3.85
C ALA A 197 28.10 -7.55 -2.38
N THR A 198 28.55 -8.73 -1.97
CA THR A 198 28.19 -9.34 -0.67
C THR A 198 29.35 -9.44 0.32
N GLY A 199 30.61 -9.45 -0.16
CA GLY A 199 31.78 -9.70 0.69
C GLY A 199 31.84 -11.11 1.28
N ILE A 200 31.14 -12.08 0.67
CA ILE A 200 30.83 -13.38 1.27
C ILE A 200 32.06 -14.11 1.84
N GLY A 201 31.94 -14.52 3.11
CA GLY A 201 32.97 -15.24 3.86
C GLY A 201 34.30 -14.51 4.04
N ASN A 202 34.31 -13.17 3.91
CA ASN A 202 35.52 -12.33 3.93
C ASN A 202 36.55 -12.71 2.84
N ALA A 203 36.13 -13.41 1.78
CA ALA A 203 37.02 -13.80 0.69
C ALA A 203 37.50 -12.61 -0.16
N VAL A 204 36.68 -11.56 -0.21
CA VAL A 204 36.98 -10.30 -0.87
C VAL A 204 36.27 -9.18 -0.11
N PRO A 205 36.88 -7.98 0.05
CA PRO A 205 36.17 -6.83 0.58
C PRO A 205 34.96 -6.46 -0.30
N GLN A 206 33.89 -5.98 0.33
CA GLN A 206 32.71 -5.51 -0.39
C GLN A 206 33.07 -4.26 -1.22
N ASP A 207 32.80 -4.30 -2.52
CA ASP A 207 33.08 -3.22 -3.46
C ASP A 207 31.93 -3.14 -4.47
N GLN A 208 30.97 -2.25 -4.20
CA GLN A 208 29.77 -2.16 -5.01
C GLN A 208 30.02 -1.60 -6.43
N ALA A 209 31.12 -0.87 -6.64
CA ALA A 209 31.50 -0.36 -7.95
C ALA A 209 32.03 -1.49 -8.85
N ARG A 210 32.88 -2.37 -8.32
CA ARG A 210 33.27 -3.62 -9.00
C ARG A 210 32.09 -4.56 -9.19
N ALA A 211 31.21 -4.68 -8.19
CA ALA A 211 30.01 -5.49 -8.32
C ALA A 211 29.17 -5.06 -9.52
N LEU A 212 28.89 -3.75 -9.64
CA LEU A 212 28.19 -3.17 -10.79
C LEU A 212 28.92 -3.46 -12.10
N LEU A 213 30.22 -3.19 -12.17
CA LEU A 213 31.05 -3.40 -13.37
C LEU A 213 31.04 -4.86 -13.87
N TYR A 214 31.22 -5.83 -12.97
CA TYR A 214 31.21 -7.25 -13.33
C TYR A 214 29.82 -7.73 -13.76
N HIS A 215 28.75 -7.24 -13.12
CA HIS A 215 27.39 -7.50 -13.61
C HIS A 215 27.13 -6.86 -14.98
N THR A 216 27.65 -5.66 -15.27
CA THR A 216 27.58 -5.07 -16.63
C THR A 216 28.24 -5.98 -17.67
N PHE A 217 29.47 -6.45 -17.44
CA PHE A 217 30.15 -7.34 -18.40
C PHE A 217 29.44 -8.69 -18.61
N ALA A 218 28.80 -9.23 -17.58
CA ALA A 218 28.02 -10.46 -17.66
C ALA A 218 26.66 -10.24 -18.38
N ALA A 219 25.99 -9.11 -18.11
CA ALA A 219 24.68 -8.76 -18.66
C ALA A 219 24.74 -8.43 -20.17
N GLU A 220 25.78 -7.70 -20.61
CA GLU A 220 26.09 -7.45 -22.03
C GLU A 220 26.33 -8.76 -22.81
N GLN A 221 26.86 -9.79 -22.13
CA GLN A 221 27.04 -11.13 -22.68
C GLN A 221 25.79 -12.04 -22.58
N GLY A 222 24.68 -11.54 -22.03
CA GLY A 222 23.42 -12.27 -21.94
C GLY A 222 23.21 -13.14 -20.70
N ASP A 223 24.02 -13.00 -19.62
CA ASP A 223 23.68 -13.65 -18.34
C ASP A 223 22.43 -12.99 -17.73
N ILE A 224 21.31 -13.72 -17.80
CA ILE A 224 19.97 -13.29 -17.39
C ILE A 224 19.95 -12.80 -15.93
N ARG A 225 20.74 -13.43 -15.07
CA ARG A 225 20.83 -13.10 -13.64
C ARG A 225 21.46 -11.73 -13.43
N SER A 226 22.54 -11.42 -14.15
CA SER A 226 23.16 -10.10 -14.14
C SER A 226 22.27 -9.04 -14.77
N GLN A 227 21.55 -9.35 -15.85
CA GLN A 227 20.55 -8.43 -16.42
C GLN A 227 19.47 -8.08 -15.38
N MET A 228 18.94 -9.08 -14.67
CA MET A 228 17.96 -8.91 -13.59
C MET A 228 18.54 -8.06 -12.43
N THR A 229 19.76 -8.36 -11.98
CA THR A 229 20.49 -7.61 -10.93
C THR A 229 20.72 -6.14 -11.33
N LEU A 230 21.12 -5.84 -12.57
CA LEU A 230 21.30 -4.46 -13.05
C LEU A 230 19.96 -3.72 -13.11
N ALA A 231 18.91 -4.37 -13.62
CA ALA A 231 17.57 -3.80 -13.71
C ALA A 231 17.05 -3.36 -12.33
N TYR A 232 17.27 -4.19 -11.31
CA TYR A 232 16.96 -3.89 -9.92
C TYR A 232 17.86 -2.79 -9.33
N ARG A 233 19.18 -2.84 -9.58
CA ARG A 233 20.13 -1.82 -9.09
C ARG A 233 19.80 -0.42 -9.63
N HIS A 234 19.46 -0.28 -10.90
CA HIS A 234 19.00 0.98 -11.50
C HIS A 234 17.58 1.39 -11.06
N HIS A 235 16.68 0.42 -10.80
CA HIS A 235 15.33 0.71 -10.26
C HIS A 235 15.39 1.30 -8.83
N SER A 236 16.19 0.67 -7.96
CA SER A 236 16.26 0.95 -6.52
C SER A 236 17.33 1.97 -6.15
N GLY A 237 18.31 2.21 -7.01
CA GLY A 237 19.42 3.15 -6.79
C GLY A 237 20.55 2.56 -5.93
N ILE A 238 20.92 1.30 -6.18
CA ILE A 238 21.93 0.58 -5.39
C ILE A 238 23.28 0.70 -6.10
N ALA A 239 24.17 1.54 -5.53
CA ALA A 239 25.48 1.90 -6.09
C ALA A 239 25.43 2.54 -7.49
N THR A 240 24.27 3.10 -7.85
CA THR A 240 24.02 3.86 -9.07
C THR A 240 22.85 4.82 -8.81
N PRO A 241 22.78 6.01 -9.43
CA PRO A 241 21.58 6.83 -9.38
C PRO A 241 20.36 6.07 -9.91
N ARG A 242 19.17 6.35 -9.35
CA ARG A 242 17.91 5.75 -9.85
C ARG A 242 17.68 6.19 -11.30
N ASN A 243 17.59 5.23 -12.22
CA ASN A 243 17.37 5.49 -13.64
C ASN A 243 16.32 4.52 -14.18
N CYS A 244 15.15 5.07 -14.55
CA CYS A 244 14.04 4.27 -15.06
C CYS A 244 14.30 3.71 -16.46
N GLU A 245 15.09 4.38 -17.30
CA GLU A 245 15.34 3.96 -18.68
C GLU A 245 16.32 2.78 -18.75
N GLU A 246 17.39 2.82 -17.93
CA GLU A 246 18.29 1.67 -17.74
C GLU A 246 17.55 0.49 -17.09
N SER A 247 16.73 0.76 -16.06
CA SER A 247 15.90 -0.28 -15.45
C SER A 247 14.93 -0.92 -16.45
N VAL A 248 14.28 -0.12 -17.30
CA VAL A 248 13.44 -0.61 -18.41
C VAL A 248 14.25 -1.40 -19.42
N HIS A 249 15.44 -0.95 -19.82
CA HIS A 249 16.29 -1.67 -20.77
C HIS A 249 16.59 -3.09 -20.29
N TRP A 250 17.12 -3.22 -19.08
CA TRP A 250 17.52 -4.51 -18.53
C TRP A 250 16.32 -5.40 -18.15
N TYR A 251 15.25 -4.87 -17.51
CA TYR A 251 14.05 -5.68 -17.25
C TYR A 251 13.35 -6.13 -18.53
N ARG A 252 13.36 -5.33 -19.61
CA ARG A 252 12.75 -5.70 -20.90
C ARG A 252 13.46 -6.90 -21.54
N LEU A 253 14.78 -7.01 -21.42
CA LEU A 253 15.53 -8.15 -21.92
C LEU A 253 15.14 -9.44 -21.19
N VAL A 254 15.12 -9.41 -19.85
CA VAL A 254 14.71 -10.57 -19.02
C VAL A 254 13.23 -10.90 -19.24
N ALA A 255 12.34 -9.91 -19.26
CA ALA A 255 10.90 -10.12 -19.50
C ALA A 255 10.60 -10.67 -20.90
N LYS A 256 11.37 -10.27 -21.92
CA LYS A 256 11.30 -10.87 -23.26
C LYS A 256 11.70 -12.34 -23.21
N GLN A 257 12.83 -12.68 -22.58
CA GLN A 257 13.28 -14.07 -22.43
C GLN A 257 12.28 -14.91 -21.61
N ALA A 258 11.64 -14.32 -20.60
CA ALA A 258 10.58 -14.94 -19.80
C ALA A 258 9.33 -15.28 -20.66
N VAL A 259 8.92 -14.38 -21.55
CA VAL A 259 7.82 -14.61 -22.50
C VAL A 259 8.20 -15.60 -23.61
N GLU A 260 9.44 -15.54 -24.14
CA GLU A 260 9.95 -16.50 -25.10
C GLU A 260 10.07 -17.91 -24.49
N PHE A 261 10.51 -18.02 -23.23
CA PHE A 261 10.46 -19.26 -22.47
C PHE A 261 9.02 -19.76 -22.31
N TYR A 262 8.09 -18.93 -21.82
CA TYR A 262 6.67 -19.31 -21.68
C TYR A 262 6.08 -19.85 -23.01
N LYS A 263 6.39 -19.19 -24.13
CA LYS A 263 5.98 -19.58 -25.49
C LYS A 263 6.68 -20.81 -26.05
N SER A 264 7.86 -21.18 -25.54
CA SER A 264 8.55 -22.43 -25.91
C SER A 264 7.84 -23.70 -25.40
N GLY A 265 6.89 -23.55 -24.48
CA GLY A 265 6.11 -24.65 -23.93
C GLY A 265 5.10 -25.27 -24.91
N PRO A 266 4.49 -26.41 -24.56
CA PRO A 266 3.44 -27.02 -25.36
C PRO A 266 2.18 -26.12 -25.41
N PRO A 267 1.29 -26.28 -26.42
CA PRO A 267 0.26 -25.29 -26.77
C PRO A 267 -0.51 -24.71 -25.57
N GLY A 268 -0.58 -23.37 -25.50
CA GLY A 268 -1.01 -22.64 -24.31
C GLY A 268 0.09 -22.42 -23.25
N GLY A 269 1.36 -22.55 -23.63
CA GLY A 269 2.55 -22.19 -22.84
C GLY A 269 2.93 -23.15 -21.69
N HIS A 270 4.09 -22.90 -21.07
CA HIS A 270 4.51 -23.61 -19.85
C HIS A 270 3.60 -23.28 -18.66
N SER A 271 3.47 -24.22 -17.72
CA SER A 271 2.94 -23.88 -16.38
C SER A 271 4.07 -23.23 -15.57
N LEU A 272 3.81 -22.06 -15.00
CA LEU A 272 4.77 -21.31 -14.19
C LEU A 272 4.37 -21.47 -12.71
N VAL A 273 5.04 -22.38 -12.01
CA VAL A 273 4.85 -22.59 -10.57
C VAL A 273 5.68 -21.57 -9.80
N LYS A 274 5.05 -20.88 -8.84
CA LYS A 274 5.72 -19.91 -7.95
C LYS A 274 6.43 -20.63 -6.81
N ASN A 275 7.74 -20.46 -6.73
CA ASN A 275 8.63 -20.97 -5.68
C ASN A 275 9.14 -19.82 -4.78
N ALA A 276 9.00 -18.56 -5.19
CA ALA A 276 9.30 -17.40 -4.37
C ALA A 276 8.24 -17.21 -3.26
N PHE A 277 8.58 -17.62 -2.03
CA PHE A 277 7.81 -17.34 -0.82
C PHE A 277 8.74 -16.87 0.32
N ARG A 278 8.18 -16.27 1.37
CA ARG A 278 8.93 -15.91 2.57
C ARG A 278 8.85 -17.03 3.59
N LEU A 279 9.99 -17.50 4.08
CA LEU A 279 10.06 -18.60 5.06
C LEU A 279 9.25 -18.27 6.32
N VAL A 280 9.39 -17.02 6.80
CA VAL A 280 8.68 -16.51 7.98
C VAL A 280 7.16 -16.60 7.86
N ASP A 281 6.59 -16.49 6.65
CA ASP A 281 5.13 -16.50 6.47
C ASP A 281 4.52 -17.91 6.71
N GLU A 282 5.35 -18.93 6.92
CA GLU A 282 4.94 -20.27 7.39
C GLU A 282 4.96 -20.41 8.92
N GLU A 283 5.73 -19.58 9.60
CA GLU A 283 5.85 -19.50 11.07
C GLU A 283 4.94 -18.39 11.65
N GLY A 284 3.97 -17.91 10.86
CA GLY A 284 3.07 -16.80 11.21
C GLY A 284 3.67 -15.40 11.03
N GLY A 285 4.86 -15.28 10.45
CA GLY A 285 5.56 -14.03 10.12
C GLY A 285 6.72 -13.69 11.07
N ILE A 286 7.39 -12.55 10.82
CA ILE A 286 8.65 -12.16 11.51
C ILE A 286 8.51 -12.03 13.04
N TYR A 287 7.30 -11.76 13.52
CA TYR A 287 6.96 -11.61 14.94
C TYR A 287 6.13 -12.79 15.48
N GLY A 288 5.92 -13.83 14.66
CA GLY A 288 4.97 -14.91 14.90
C GLY A 288 3.54 -14.56 14.48
N GLU A 289 2.69 -15.59 14.55
CA GLU A 289 1.23 -15.52 14.31
C GLU A 289 0.56 -14.46 15.18
N GLY A 290 -0.46 -13.79 14.64
CA GLY A 290 -1.20 -12.73 15.32
C GLY A 290 -0.45 -11.40 15.48
N ALA A 291 0.89 -11.40 15.56
CA ALA A 291 1.69 -10.19 15.73
C ALA A 291 2.19 -9.60 14.40
N SER A 292 2.46 -10.45 13.40
CA SER A 292 2.98 -10.04 12.09
C SER A 292 1.86 -9.57 11.15
N VAL A 293 2.17 -8.65 10.23
CA VAL A 293 1.20 -8.17 9.23
C VAL A 293 0.90 -9.24 8.17
N SER A 294 1.83 -10.18 7.91
CA SER A 294 1.54 -11.33 7.04
C SER A 294 0.53 -12.34 7.59
N SER A 295 0.31 -12.40 8.92
CA SER A 295 -0.68 -13.26 9.58
C SER A 295 -1.90 -12.53 10.13
N SER A 296 -1.80 -11.23 10.46
CA SER A 296 -2.91 -10.45 11.06
C SER A 296 -3.38 -9.25 10.22
N GLY A 297 -2.70 -8.92 9.13
CA GLY A 297 -3.02 -7.75 8.30
C GLY A 297 -4.16 -7.96 7.29
N PRO A 298 -4.61 -6.92 6.57
CA PRO A 298 -5.75 -6.98 5.65
C PRO A 298 -5.63 -7.95 4.46
N ASN A 299 -4.43 -8.49 4.20
CA ASN A 299 -4.16 -9.49 3.16
C ASN A 299 -3.74 -10.86 3.73
N ALA A 300 -3.85 -11.06 5.05
CA ALA A 300 -3.54 -12.33 5.70
C ALA A 300 -4.59 -13.39 5.37
N LYS A 301 -4.20 -14.67 5.48
CA LYS A 301 -5.07 -15.82 5.22
C LYS A 301 -5.96 -16.14 6.43
N VAL A 302 -6.94 -15.29 6.73
CA VAL A 302 -7.85 -15.51 7.87
C VAL A 302 -8.69 -16.78 7.64
N GLY A 303 -8.30 -17.87 8.29
CA GLY A 303 -9.05 -19.12 8.32
C GLY A 303 -10.15 -19.09 9.38
N GLY A 304 -11.39 -19.39 8.97
CA GLY A 304 -12.45 -19.77 9.93
C GLY A 304 -12.24 -21.17 10.51
N PRO A 305 -13.01 -21.60 11.53
CA PRO A 305 -12.84 -22.90 12.21
C PRO A 305 -12.98 -24.15 11.33
N THR A 306 -13.42 -23.99 10.08
CA THR A 306 -13.64 -25.02 9.06
C THR A 306 -12.83 -24.79 7.78
N SER A 307 -11.79 -23.95 7.83
CA SER A 307 -11.09 -23.43 6.65
C SER A 307 -9.69 -24.00 6.46
N ASP A 308 -9.41 -24.49 5.25
CA ASP A 308 -8.10 -25.01 4.81
C ASP A 308 -6.96 -23.96 4.74
N ALA A 309 -7.17 -22.73 5.24
CA ALA A 309 -6.26 -21.59 5.09
C ALA A 309 -4.85 -21.82 5.68
N TYR A 310 -4.78 -22.65 6.73
CA TYR A 310 -3.57 -23.03 7.46
C TYR A 310 -3.21 -24.53 7.37
N ALA A 311 -3.97 -25.31 6.59
CA ALA A 311 -3.68 -26.73 6.43
C ALA A 311 -2.37 -26.94 5.65
N ASP A 312 -1.54 -27.89 6.06
CA ASP A 312 -0.40 -28.33 5.25
C ASP A 312 -0.92 -28.84 3.89
N LEU A 313 -0.10 -28.73 2.84
CA LEU A 313 -0.49 -29.24 1.52
C LEU A 313 -0.81 -30.74 1.55
N ASP A 314 -0.12 -31.50 2.40
CA ASP A 314 -0.39 -32.92 2.63
C ASP A 314 -1.76 -33.14 3.32
N ASP A 315 -2.14 -32.30 4.30
CA ASP A 315 -3.45 -32.36 4.96
C ASP A 315 -4.59 -32.03 3.98
N VAL A 316 -4.40 -31.01 3.13
CA VAL A 316 -5.35 -30.65 2.05
C VAL A 316 -5.49 -31.80 1.05
N LEU A 317 -4.40 -32.48 0.70
CA LEU A 317 -4.43 -33.63 -0.20
C LEU A 317 -5.11 -34.86 0.45
N GLU A 318 -4.84 -35.15 1.73
CA GLU A 318 -5.52 -36.22 2.47
C GLU A 318 -7.02 -35.93 2.63
N PHE A 319 -7.40 -34.70 2.95
CA PHE A 319 -8.81 -34.28 3.02
C PHE A 319 -9.51 -34.40 1.66
N LEU A 320 -8.91 -33.90 0.58
CA LEU A 320 -9.50 -33.99 -0.76
C LEU A 320 -9.58 -35.44 -1.26
N ASP A 321 -8.61 -36.30 -0.97
CA ASP A 321 -8.68 -37.74 -1.29
C ASP A 321 -9.76 -38.44 -0.44
N PHE A 322 -9.83 -38.18 0.86
CA PHE A 322 -10.88 -38.71 1.74
C PHE A 322 -12.30 -38.33 1.28
N GLN A 323 -12.51 -37.06 0.89
CA GLN A 323 -13.78 -36.58 0.36
C GLN A 323 -14.06 -37.14 -1.05
N SER A 324 -13.05 -37.26 -1.91
CA SER A 324 -13.13 -37.93 -3.22
C SER A 324 -13.52 -39.41 -3.08
N ARG A 325 -12.99 -40.12 -2.07
CA ARG A 325 -13.33 -41.52 -1.73
C ARG A 325 -14.75 -41.67 -1.18
N LYS A 326 -15.29 -40.67 -0.48
CA LYS A 326 -16.74 -40.60 -0.13
C LYS A 326 -17.63 -40.34 -1.35
N GLY A 327 -17.05 -39.89 -2.47
CA GLY A 327 -17.76 -39.59 -3.72
C GLY A 327 -18.05 -38.11 -3.95
N ASP A 328 -17.42 -37.18 -3.22
CA ASP A 328 -17.52 -35.75 -3.56
C ASP A 328 -16.77 -35.44 -4.86
N LEU A 329 -17.57 -35.09 -5.87
CA LEU A 329 -17.12 -34.77 -7.21
C LEU A 329 -16.34 -33.46 -7.28
N LYS A 330 -16.62 -32.51 -6.36
CA LYS A 330 -15.80 -31.29 -6.23
C LYS A 330 -14.39 -31.70 -5.82
N ALA A 331 -14.25 -32.42 -4.71
CA ALA A 331 -12.96 -32.93 -4.25
C ALA A 331 -12.22 -33.75 -5.33
N THR A 332 -12.88 -34.70 -6.01
CA THR A 332 -12.27 -35.45 -7.13
C THR A 332 -11.75 -34.53 -8.24
N PHE A 333 -12.51 -33.50 -8.64
CA PHE A 333 -12.10 -32.55 -9.68
C PHE A 333 -10.95 -31.64 -9.22
N HIS A 334 -11.00 -31.12 -7.99
CA HIS A 334 -9.95 -30.26 -7.43
C HIS A 334 -8.63 -31.02 -7.23
N LEU A 335 -8.68 -32.26 -6.75
CA LEU A 335 -7.52 -33.15 -6.62
C LEU A 335 -6.89 -33.45 -7.99
N GLY A 336 -7.72 -33.76 -9.00
CA GLY A 336 -7.27 -33.93 -10.38
C GLY A 336 -6.60 -32.66 -10.96
N ARG A 337 -7.09 -31.47 -10.59
CA ARG A 337 -6.49 -30.19 -10.98
C ARG A 337 -5.16 -29.94 -10.28
N LEU A 338 -5.06 -30.19 -8.96
CA LEU A 338 -3.81 -30.02 -8.20
C LEU A 338 -2.68 -30.87 -8.80
N TYR A 339 -2.95 -32.15 -9.10
CA TYR A 339 -1.98 -33.02 -9.77
C TYR A 339 -1.61 -32.57 -11.21
N TYR A 340 -2.49 -31.85 -11.91
CA TYR A 340 -2.23 -31.37 -13.28
C TYR A 340 -1.44 -30.05 -13.31
N ASP A 341 -1.91 -29.03 -12.58
CA ASP A 341 -1.30 -27.69 -12.55
C ASP A 341 0.04 -27.72 -11.77
N GLY A 342 0.09 -28.49 -10.67
CA GLY A 342 1.18 -28.52 -9.70
C GLY A 342 1.12 -27.36 -8.70
N SER A 343 1.83 -27.49 -7.58
CA SER A 343 1.98 -26.41 -6.59
C SER A 343 3.31 -26.54 -5.83
N ARG A 344 3.60 -25.59 -4.93
CA ARG A 344 4.80 -25.61 -4.09
C ARG A 344 4.79 -26.87 -3.20
N GLY A 345 5.75 -27.77 -3.42
CA GLY A 345 5.82 -29.08 -2.75
C GLY A 345 5.16 -30.23 -3.52
N LEU A 346 4.13 -29.96 -4.34
CA LEU A 346 3.44 -30.97 -5.15
C LEU A 346 3.93 -30.96 -6.61
N ALA A 347 4.77 -31.96 -6.93
CA ALA A 347 5.13 -32.28 -8.30
C ALA A 347 3.89 -32.70 -9.13
N ARG A 348 3.90 -32.39 -10.44
CA ARG A 348 2.80 -32.70 -11.35
C ARG A 348 2.72 -34.20 -11.66
N ASP A 349 1.58 -34.80 -11.37
CA ASP A 349 1.25 -36.20 -11.68
C ASP A 349 0.13 -36.25 -12.74
N PHE A 350 0.53 -36.20 -14.00
CA PHE A 350 -0.41 -36.26 -15.11
C PHE A 350 -1.20 -37.61 -15.19
N PRO A 351 -0.61 -38.79 -14.92
CA PRO A 351 -1.38 -40.02 -14.72
C PRO A 351 -2.52 -39.88 -13.70
N SER A 352 -2.23 -39.47 -12.46
CA SER A 352 -3.26 -39.35 -11.41
C SER A 352 -4.30 -38.28 -11.75
N ALA A 353 -3.89 -37.13 -12.26
CA ALA A 353 -4.79 -36.07 -12.73
C ALA A 353 -5.80 -36.59 -13.78
N LYS A 354 -5.29 -37.33 -14.77
CA LYS A 354 -6.09 -37.89 -15.86
C LYS A 354 -7.15 -38.86 -15.37
N ASP A 355 -6.83 -39.73 -14.43
CA ASP A 355 -7.79 -40.70 -13.91
C ASP A 355 -8.89 -40.04 -13.07
N HIS A 356 -8.56 -39.00 -12.28
CA HIS A 356 -9.54 -38.16 -11.59
C HIS A 356 -10.48 -37.43 -12.57
N PHE A 357 -9.94 -36.78 -13.61
CA PHE A 357 -10.78 -36.15 -14.64
C PHE A 357 -11.61 -37.16 -15.43
N MET A 358 -11.07 -38.35 -15.72
CA MET A 358 -11.81 -39.44 -16.37
C MET A 358 -12.92 -40.00 -15.48
N GLN A 359 -12.74 -40.05 -14.16
CA GLN A 359 -13.79 -40.44 -13.20
C GLN A 359 -14.98 -39.47 -13.28
N VAL A 360 -14.74 -38.16 -13.17
CA VAL A 360 -15.79 -37.13 -13.29
C VAL A 360 -16.44 -37.16 -14.69
N ALA A 361 -15.66 -37.22 -15.76
CA ALA A 361 -16.18 -37.24 -17.14
C ALA A 361 -17.03 -38.49 -17.45
N ARG A 362 -16.69 -39.66 -16.89
CA ARG A 362 -17.47 -40.92 -17.03
C ARG A 362 -18.82 -40.87 -16.31
N LEU A 363 -19.06 -39.91 -15.42
CA LEU A 363 -20.39 -39.72 -14.83
C LEU A 363 -21.36 -39.11 -15.85
N TYR A 364 -20.92 -38.18 -16.69
CA TYR A 364 -21.78 -37.57 -17.73
C TYR A 364 -21.79 -38.33 -19.05
N TRP A 365 -20.61 -38.63 -19.64
CA TRP A 365 -20.52 -39.33 -20.92
C TRP A 365 -20.25 -40.83 -20.74
N THR A 366 -21.01 -41.64 -21.47
CA THR A 366 -20.75 -43.07 -21.65
C THR A 366 -19.50 -43.32 -22.51
N PRO A 367 -18.90 -44.53 -22.48
CA PRO A 367 -17.74 -44.86 -23.33
C PRO A 367 -17.99 -44.74 -24.84
N SER A 368 -19.25 -44.82 -25.29
CA SER A 368 -19.66 -44.56 -26.69
C SER A 368 -19.90 -43.07 -27.00
N GLY A 369 -19.67 -42.18 -26.03
CA GLY A 369 -19.78 -40.73 -26.17
C GLY A 369 -21.18 -40.15 -25.99
N LYS A 370 -22.21 -40.98 -25.74
CA LYS A 370 -23.57 -40.48 -25.44
C LYS A 370 -23.63 -39.95 -24.00
N VAL A 371 -24.30 -38.82 -23.83
CA VAL A 371 -24.71 -38.26 -22.53
C VAL A 371 -25.68 -39.22 -21.84
N LYS A 372 -25.60 -39.36 -20.51
CA LYS A 372 -26.58 -40.12 -19.71
C LYS A 372 -27.81 -39.26 -19.42
N THR A 373 -28.97 -39.91 -19.27
CA THR A 373 -30.29 -39.25 -19.16
C THR A 373 -30.72 -38.93 -17.73
N ASP A 374 -29.94 -39.31 -16.73
CA ASP A 374 -30.19 -39.09 -15.30
C ASP A 374 -28.84 -38.81 -14.63
N VAL A 375 -28.60 -37.54 -14.31
CA VAL A 375 -27.30 -36.99 -13.89
C VAL A 375 -27.52 -35.77 -13.01
N SER A 376 -26.74 -35.62 -11.93
CA SER A 376 -26.87 -34.47 -11.01
C SER A 376 -26.25 -33.19 -11.58
N SER A 377 -26.81 -32.03 -11.21
CA SER A 377 -26.31 -30.72 -11.66
C SER A 377 -24.84 -30.46 -11.28
N ALA A 378 -24.33 -31.10 -10.21
CA ALA A 378 -22.91 -31.07 -9.89
C ALA A 378 -22.03 -31.72 -10.97
N VAL A 379 -22.46 -32.86 -11.53
CA VAL A 379 -21.78 -33.51 -12.67
C VAL A 379 -21.91 -32.63 -13.92
N GLU A 380 -23.08 -32.04 -14.19
CA GLU A 380 -23.29 -31.16 -15.34
C GLU A 380 -22.37 -29.92 -15.32
N LYS A 381 -22.06 -29.39 -14.13
CA LYS A 381 -21.14 -28.24 -13.96
C LYS A 381 -19.65 -28.62 -13.98
N LEU A 382 -19.30 -29.85 -13.59
CA LEU A 382 -17.90 -30.29 -13.45
C LEU A 382 -17.37 -31.14 -14.62
N ALA A 383 -18.22 -31.95 -15.26
CA ALA A 383 -17.82 -32.79 -16.37
C ALA A 383 -17.34 -31.99 -17.61
N PRO A 384 -17.94 -30.85 -18.00
CA PRO A 384 -17.40 -29.97 -19.06
C PRO A 384 -15.99 -29.46 -18.75
N LYS A 385 -15.74 -29.07 -17.50
CA LYS A 385 -14.42 -28.60 -17.05
C LYS A 385 -13.40 -29.73 -17.09
N ALA A 386 -13.77 -30.93 -16.61
CA ALA A 386 -12.94 -32.13 -16.73
C ALA A 386 -12.66 -32.52 -18.19
N ALA A 387 -13.63 -32.34 -19.10
CA ALA A 387 -13.42 -32.50 -20.54
C ALA A 387 -12.43 -31.47 -21.11
N GLY A 388 -12.45 -30.22 -20.64
CA GLY A 388 -11.45 -29.20 -20.97
C GLY A 388 -10.02 -29.63 -20.59
N TYR A 389 -9.80 -30.09 -19.35
CA TYR A 389 -8.49 -30.60 -18.94
C TYR A 389 -8.07 -31.86 -19.71
N LEU A 390 -8.96 -32.84 -19.90
CA LEU A 390 -8.67 -34.03 -20.72
C LEU A 390 -8.33 -33.66 -22.17
N GLY A 391 -9.05 -32.71 -22.77
CA GLY A 391 -8.73 -32.18 -24.09
C GLY A 391 -7.35 -31.53 -24.13
N ARG A 392 -7.01 -30.73 -23.12
CA ARG A 392 -5.70 -30.07 -22.97
C ARG A 392 -4.56 -31.09 -22.84
N MET A 393 -4.77 -32.16 -22.08
CA MET A 393 -3.83 -33.29 -21.97
C MET A 393 -3.60 -33.97 -23.33
N PHE A 394 -4.66 -34.27 -24.09
CA PHE A 394 -4.53 -34.81 -25.45
C PHE A 394 -3.92 -33.82 -26.46
N LEU A 395 -4.10 -32.51 -26.27
CA LEU A 395 -3.51 -31.46 -27.12
C LEU A 395 -2.00 -31.35 -26.91
N ARG A 396 -1.55 -31.40 -25.65
CA ARG A 396 -0.16 -31.15 -25.24
C ARG A 396 0.69 -32.43 -25.16
N GLY A 397 0.07 -33.58 -24.89
CA GLY A 397 0.75 -34.86 -24.68
C GLY A 397 1.14 -35.13 -23.21
N GLU A 398 0.46 -34.47 -22.26
CA GLU A 398 0.75 -34.56 -20.83
C GLU A 398 -0.04 -35.74 -20.23
N GLY A 399 0.65 -36.77 -19.72
CA GLY A 399 0.04 -38.00 -19.19
C GLY A 399 -0.64 -38.90 -20.25
N THR A 400 -0.46 -38.60 -21.54
CA THR A 400 -1.09 -39.34 -22.63
C THR A 400 -0.38 -39.10 -23.97
N GLU A 401 -0.54 -40.03 -24.92
CA GLU A 401 -0.15 -39.78 -26.31
C GLU A 401 -0.88 -38.55 -26.88
N LYS A 402 -0.12 -37.64 -27.49
CA LYS A 402 -0.64 -36.42 -28.14
C LYS A 402 -1.54 -36.79 -29.31
N SER A 403 -2.77 -36.28 -29.32
CA SER A 403 -3.78 -36.62 -30.33
C SER A 403 -4.80 -35.49 -30.49
N TYR A 404 -4.57 -34.62 -31.48
CA TYR A 404 -5.43 -33.47 -31.78
C TYR A 404 -6.89 -33.87 -32.07
N THR A 405 -7.12 -35.05 -32.67
CA THR A 405 -8.47 -35.59 -32.89
C THR A 405 -9.19 -35.90 -31.58
N LYS A 406 -8.51 -36.51 -30.60
CA LYS A 406 -9.08 -36.77 -29.26
C LYS A 406 -9.28 -35.45 -28.50
N ALA A 407 -8.32 -34.54 -28.58
CA ALA A 407 -8.42 -33.21 -27.98
C ALA A 407 -9.66 -32.47 -28.48
N LYS A 408 -9.87 -32.41 -29.80
CA LYS A 408 -11.04 -31.77 -30.42
C LYS A 408 -12.37 -32.37 -29.93
N ILE A 409 -12.47 -33.69 -29.81
CA ILE A 409 -13.68 -34.37 -29.31
C ILE A 409 -13.99 -33.96 -27.85
N TRP A 410 -12.96 -33.86 -27.01
CA TRP A 410 -13.14 -33.43 -25.62
C TRP A 410 -13.45 -31.94 -25.50
N PHE A 411 -12.82 -31.07 -26.29
CA PHE A 411 -13.16 -29.65 -26.33
C PHE A 411 -14.57 -29.39 -26.86
N SER A 412 -15.03 -30.12 -27.89
CA SER A 412 -16.42 -30.04 -28.36
C SER A 412 -17.42 -30.29 -27.22
N ARG A 413 -17.17 -31.33 -26.40
CA ARG A 413 -17.99 -31.67 -25.23
C ARG A 413 -17.98 -30.60 -24.13
N GLY A 414 -16.87 -29.90 -23.93
CA GLY A 414 -16.82 -28.76 -23.01
C GLY A 414 -17.57 -27.55 -23.55
N ILE A 415 -17.39 -27.24 -24.85
CA ILE A 415 -18.04 -26.12 -25.56
C ILE A 415 -19.56 -26.28 -25.61
N GLU A 416 -20.08 -27.50 -25.74
CA GLU A 416 -21.51 -27.83 -25.66
C GLU A 416 -22.17 -27.34 -24.35
N HIS A 417 -21.39 -27.13 -23.29
CA HIS A 417 -21.81 -26.60 -21.99
C HIS A 417 -21.08 -25.30 -21.59
N GLY A 418 -20.45 -24.61 -22.54
CA GLY A 418 -19.84 -23.29 -22.34
C GLY A 418 -18.46 -23.25 -21.67
N ASP A 419 -17.77 -24.38 -21.46
CA ASP A 419 -16.48 -24.41 -20.73
C ASP A 419 -15.40 -23.52 -21.37
N ALA A 420 -14.98 -22.47 -20.64
CA ALA A 420 -14.00 -21.49 -21.08
C ALA A 420 -12.65 -22.11 -21.48
N LEU A 421 -12.19 -23.16 -20.76
CA LEU A 421 -10.91 -23.81 -21.07
C LEU A 421 -10.98 -24.55 -22.42
N SER A 422 -12.10 -25.21 -22.71
CA SER A 422 -12.36 -25.88 -23.98
C SER A 422 -12.55 -24.90 -25.13
N GLN A 423 -13.26 -23.80 -24.90
CA GLN A 423 -13.39 -22.69 -25.87
C GLN A 423 -12.01 -22.13 -26.22
N TYR A 424 -11.26 -21.65 -25.22
CA TYR A 424 -9.88 -21.16 -25.41
C TYR A 424 -8.99 -22.17 -26.14
N SER A 425 -9.00 -23.44 -25.73
CA SER A 425 -8.12 -24.45 -26.33
C SER A 425 -8.50 -24.78 -27.79
N MET A 426 -9.79 -24.71 -28.14
CA MET A 426 -10.24 -24.77 -29.53
C MET A 426 -9.77 -23.54 -30.31
N GLY A 427 -9.80 -22.35 -29.71
CA GLY A 427 -9.21 -21.12 -30.26
C GLY A 427 -7.72 -21.27 -30.56
N VAL A 428 -6.93 -21.82 -29.62
CA VAL A 428 -5.51 -22.15 -29.84
C VAL A 428 -5.33 -23.13 -31.00
N MET A 429 -6.16 -24.20 -31.08
CA MET A 429 -6.10 -25.13 -32.21
C MET A 429 -6.32 -24.44 -33.57
N TYR A 430 -7.26 -23.49 -33.67
CA TYR A 430 -7.45 -22.70 -34.89
C TYR A 430 -6.38 -21.63 -35.13
N MET A 431 -5.76 -21.07 -34.08
CA MET A 431 -4.70 -20.06 -34.21
C MET A 431 -3.35 -20.65 -34.67
N GLU A 432 -3.02 -21.85 -34.17
CA GLU A 432 -1.80 -22.59 -34.52
C GLU A 432 -1.98 -23.53 -35.72
N GLY A 433 -3.20 -24.03 -35.98
CA GLY A 433 -3.48 -25.03 -37.02
C GLY A 433 -3.33 -26.48 -36.56
N LEU A 434 -3.56 -26.76 -35.27
CA LEU A 434 -3.36 -28.08 -34.66
C LEU A 434 -4.54 -29.01 -34.98
N GLY A 435 -4.42 -29.83 -36.03
CA GLY A 435 -5.49 -30.76 -36.43
C GLY A 435 -6.74 -30.10 -37.03
N VAL A 436 -6.66 -28.79 -37.30
CA VAL A 436 -7.63 -27.97 -38.04
C VAL A 436 -6.87 -27.00 -38.95
N SER A 437 -7.51 -26.43 -39.97
CA SER A 437 -6.88 -25.37 -40.76
C SER A 437 -6.72 -24.09 -39.94
N LYS A 438 -5.55 -23.44 -40.04
CA LYS A 438 -5.28 -22.17 -39.35
C LYS A 438 -6.28 -21.09 -39.79
N ASN A 439 -6.94 -20.46 -38.82
CA ASN A 439 -7.94 -19.41 -39.03
C ASN A 439 -8.02 -18.50 -37.78
N PRO A 440 -7.43 -17.29 -37.81
CA PRO A 440 -7.41 -16.40 -36.65
C PRO A 440 -8.78 -15.79 -36.32
N VAL A 441 -9.66 -15.60 -37.32
CA VAL A 441 -11.03 -15.10 -37.08
C VAL A 441 -11.82 -16.11 -36.26
N LYS A 442 -11.76 -17.39 -36.62
CA LYS A 442 -12.36 -18.46 -35.81
C LYS A 442 -11.68 -18.63 -34.46
N ALA A 443 -10.39 -18.31 -34.33
CA ALA A 443 -9.74 -18.29 -33.03
C ALA A 443 -10.35 -17.20 -32.13
N ALA A 444 -10.58 -15.99 -32.66
CA ALA A 444 -11.30 -14.92 -31.95
C ALA A 444 -12.72 -15.34 -31.55
N ASP A 445 -13.50 -15.95 -32.46
CA ASP A 445 -14.85 -16.47 -32.18
C ASP A 445 -14.89 -17.42 -30.96
N TYR A 446 -13.81 -18.18 -30.73
CA TYR A 446 -13.65 -19.08 -29.58
C TYR A 446 -12.98 -18.42 -28.37
N PHE A 447 -12.15 -17.38 -28.54
CA PHE A 447 -11.53 -16.67 -27.42
C PHE A 447 -12.51 -15.72 -26.72
N SER A 448 -13.41 -15.04 -27.45
CA SER A 448 -14.41 -14.12 -26.88
C SER A 448 -15.22 -14.71 -25.70
N PRO A 449 -16.00 -15.80 -25.87
CA PRO A 449 -16.81 -16.35 -24.77
C PRO A 449 -15.98 -16.96 -23.63
N ALA A 450 -14.68 -17.20 -23.83
CA ALA A 450 -13.75 -17.61 -22.78
C ALA A 450 -13.19 -16.40 -22.01
N ALA A 451 -12.93 -15.29 -22.69
CA ALA A 451 -12.50 -14.04 -22.09
C ALA A 451 -13.62 -13.34 -21.29
N ASP A 452 -14.87 -13.52 -21.72
CA ASP A 452 -16.09 -13.11 -21.00
C ASP A 452 -16.32 -13.94 -19.71
N GLN A 453 -15.59 -15.05 -19.54
CA GLN A 453 -15.56 -15.88 -18.32
C GLN A 453 -14.25 -15.67 -17.51
N ASP A 454 -13.66 -14.48 -17.63
CA ASP A 454 -12.42 -14.07 -16.96
C ASP A 454 -11.18 -14.95 -17.17
N LEU A 455 -11.17 -15.77 -18.23
CA LEU A 455 -10.01 -16.60 -18.55
C LEU A 455 -8.88 -15.73 -19.13
N ALA A 456 -7.94 -15.34 -18.28
CA ALA A 456 -6.82 -14.44 -18.58
C ALA A 456 -6.05 -14.78 -19.87
N VAL A 457 -5.81 -16.07 -20.15
CA VAL A 457 -5.13 -16.51 -21.38
C VAL A 457 -5.94 -16.24 -22.65
N ALA A 458 -7.28 -16.22 -22.57
CA ALA A 458 -8.15 -15.83 -23.67
C ALA A 458 -8.21 -14.30 -23.80
N GLN A 459 -8.30 -13.57 -22.67
CA GLN A 459 -8.22 -12.11 -22.63
C GLN A 459 -6.91 -11.61 -23.29
N THR A 460 -5.74 -12.13 -22.90
CA THR A 460 -4.45 -11.80 -23.54
C THR A 460 -4.47 -12.10 -25.05
N ASN A 461 -4.98 -13.27 -25.49
CA ASN A 461 -5.02 -13.62 -26.91
C ASN A 461 -5.94 -12.69 -27.73
N LEU A 462 -7.07 -12.25 -27.19
CA LEU A 462 -7.88 -11.20 -27.81
C LEU A 462 -7.13 -9.87 -27.85
N GLY A 463 -6.47 -9.50 -26.75
CA GLY A 463 -5.64 -8.29 -26.69
C GLY A 463 -4.59 -8.23 -27.80
N ILE A 464 -3.89 -9.36 -28.05
CA ILE A 464 -2.95 -9.50 -29.17
C ILE A 464 -3.68 -9.32 -30.51
N LEU A 465 -4.82 -10.00 -30.72
CA LEU A 465 -5.56 -9.92 -31.99
C LEU A 465 -6.14 -8.52 -32.26
N PHE A 466 -6.54 -7.75 -31.25
CA PHE A 466 -6.95 -6.35 -31.40
C PHE A 466 -5.75 -5.42 -31.65
N MET A 467 -4.61 -5.68 -30.98
CA MET A 467 -3.36 -4.94 -31.20
C MET A 467 -2.83 -5.14 -32.63
N ASP A 468 -2.86 -6.36 -33.15
CA ASP A 468 -2.49 -6.70 -34.54
C ASP A 468 -3.43 -6.04 -35.58
N GLN A 469 -4.67 -5.71 -35.19
CA GLN A 469 -5.63 -4.95 -36.00
C GLN A 469 -5.46 -3.42 -35.85
N GLY A 470 -4.64 -2.95 -34.90
CA GLY A 470 -4.43 -1.54 -34.59
C GLY A 470 -5.39 -0.95 -33.55
N ASP A 471 -6.30 -1.72 -32.96
CA ASP A 471 -7.15 -1.26 -31.86
C ASP A 471 -6.42 -1.40 -30.51
N ILE A 472 -5.54 -0.43 -30.26
CA ILE A 472 -4.75 -0.30 -29.03
C ILE A 472 -5.63 -0.11 -27.79
N HIS A 473 -6.80 0.52 -27.92
CA HIS A 473 -7.67 0.82 -26.78
C HIS A 473 -8.35 -0.45 -26.25
N THR A 474 -8.99 -1.21 -27.15
CA THR A 474 -9.58 -2.51 -26.80
C THR A 474 -8.50 -3.50 -26.37
N ALA A 475 -7.35 -3.53 -27.06
CA ALA A 475 -6.22 -4.38 -26.69
C ALA A 475 -5.74 -4.12 -25.26
N ARG A 476 -5.53 -2.84 -24.89
CA ARG A 476 -5.13 -2.46 -23.53
C ARG A 476 -6.17 -2.91 -22.50
N SER A 477 -7.46 -2.71 -22.75
CA SER A 477 -8.51 -3.13 -21.81
C SER A 477 -8.46 -4.63 -21.52
N TYR A 478 -8.25 -5.46 -22.55
CA TYR A 478 -8.07 -6.91 -22.36
C TYR A 478 -6.77 -7.26 -21.61
N PHE A 479 -5.66 -6.57 -21.85
CA PHE A 479 -4.43 -6.77 -21.07
C PHE A 479 -4.58 -6.30 -19.62
N GLU A 480 -5.26 -5.18 -19.35
CA GLU A 480 -5.55 -4.70 -17.99
C GLU A 480 -6.45 -5.68 -17.21
N LEU A 481 -7.38 -6.38 -17.88
CA LEU A 481 -8.16 -7.48 -17.28
C LEU A 481 -7.28 -8.71 -17.00
N ALA A 482 -6.52 -9.19 -17.99
CA ALA A 482 -5.65 -10.36 -17.85
C ALA A 482 -4.53 -10.16 -16.80
N ALA A 483 -4.10 -8.91 -16.58
CA ALA A 483 -3.14 -8.54 -15.55
C ALA A 483 -3.71 -8.64 -14.12
N ARG A 484 -5.02 -8.43 -13.90
CA ARG A 484 -5.69 -8.69 -12.60
C ARG A 484 -5.59 -10.17 -12.24
N ASN A 485 -5.83 -11.03 -13.22
CA ASN A 485 -5.63 -12.48 -13.14
C ASN A 485 -4.15 -12.90 -13.29
N SER A 486 -3.22 -11.94 -13.18
CA SER A 486 -1.79 -12.15 -13.06
C SER A 486 -1.08 -12.87 -14.24
N HIS A 487 -1.60 -12.76 -15.47
CA HIS A 487 -0.99 -13.41 -16.65
C HIS A 487 0.32 -12.73 -17.08
N ILE A 488 1.34 -13.54 -17.41
CA ILE A 488 2.70 -13.06 -17.72
C ILE A 488 2.78 -12.17 -18.96
N GLU A 489 2.12 -12.57 -20.06
CA GLU A 489 2.18 -11.79 -21.30
C GLU A 489 1.39 -10.48 -21.20
N ALA A 490 0.29 -10.46 -20.44
CA ALA A 490 -0.49 -9.25 -20.22
C ALA A 490 0.38 -8.13 -19.63
N PHE A 491 1.20 -8.45 -18.61
CA PHE A 491 2.18 -7.50 -18.08
C PHE A 491 3.24 -7.11 -19.12
N TYR A 492 3.74 -8.04 -19.93
CA TYR A 492 4.72 -7.72 -20.98
C TYR A 492 4.15 -6.76 -22.03
N TYR A 493 2.92 -6.98 -22.53
CA TYR A 493 2.30 -6.08 -23.50
C TYR A 493 1.92 -4.73 -22.88
N LEU A 494 1.46 -4.67 -21.62
CA LEU A 494 1.27 -3.41 -20.90
C LEU A 494 2.59 -2.65 -20.72
N ALA A 495 3.70 -3.35 -20.47
CA ALA A 495 5.03 -2.77 -20.39
C ALA A 495 5.49 -2.19 -21.73
N GLU A 496 5.34 -2.93 -22.83
CA GLU A 496 5.64 -2.46 -24.19
C GLU A 496 4.81 -1.22 -24.57
N LEU A 497 3.48 -1.26 -24.36
CA LEU A 497 2.61 -0.11 -24.63
C LEU A 497 3.01 1.13 -23.81
N SER A 498 3.34 0.95 -22.52
CA SER A 498 3.76 2.03 -21.62
C SER A 498 5.15 2.57 -21.95
N ASN A 499 6.07 1.72 -22.42
CA ASN A 499 7.44 2.08 -22.80
C ASN A 499 7.48 2.81 -24.15
N GLN A 500 6.67 2.37 -25.11
CA GLN A 500 6.63 2.96 -26.45
C GLN A 500 5.73 4.20 -26.53
N GLY A 501 4.86 4.45 -25.54
CA GLY A 501 3.89 5.55 -25.57
C GLY A 501 2.72 5.30 -26.54
N VAL A 502 2.33 4.03 -26.70
CA VAL A 502 1.34 3.61 -27.70
C VAL A 502 -0.06 3.70 -27.08
N GLY A 503 -0.78 4.77 -27.41
CA GLY A 503 -2.15 5.07 -26.97
C GLY A 503 -2.27 5.67 -25.55
N ARG A 504 -1.17 6.15 -24.97
CA ARG A 504 -1.02 6.93 -23.71
C ARG A 504 0.41 7.48 -23.72
N ASP A 505 0.71 8.52 -22.96
CA ASP A 505 2.08 9.03 -22.84
C ASP A 505 3.07 7.97 -22.33
N ARG A 506 4.32 8.04 -22.81
CA ARG A 506 5.39 7.14 -22.41
C ARG A 506 5.69 7.28 -20.92
N SER A 507 5.70 6.17 -20.19
CA SER A 507 6.03 6.11 -18.76
C SER A 507 7.03 5.00 -18.47
N CYS A 508 8.31 5.38 -18.38
CA CYS A 508 9.39 4.48 -17.98
C CYS A 508 9.17 3.85 -16.59
N GLY A 509 8.51 4.57 -15.67
CA GLY A 509 8.20 4.08 -14.33
C GLY A 509 7.20 2.93 -14.34
N MET A 510 6.07 3.10 -15.05
CA MET A 510 5.08 2.03 -15.20
C MET A 510 5.63 0.85 -16.01
N ALA A 511 6.40 1.13 -17.07
CA ALA A 511 7.06 0.09 -17.86
C ALA A 511 8.04 -0.75 -17.02
N SER A 512 8.89 -0.11 -16.20
CA SER A 512 9.83 -0.78 -15.30
C SER A 512 9.11 -1.76 -14.36
N VAL A 513 8.00 -1.32 -13.74
CA VAL A 513 7.19 -2.17 -12.85
C VAL A 513 6.54 -3.34 -13.61
N TYR A 514 5.94 -3.10 -14.77
CA TYR A 514 5.31 -4.18 -15.55
C TYR A 514 6.32 -5.19 -16.13
N TYR A 515 7.47 -4.75 -16.65
CA TYR A 515 8.53 -5.66 -17.07
C TYR A 515 9.10 -6.46 -15.90
N LYS A 516 9.29 -5.84 -14.72
CA LYS A 516 9.72 -6.55 -13.50
C LYS A 516 8.75 -7.69 -13.15
N ILE A 517 7.44 -7.42 -13.11
CA ILE A 517 6.41 -8.44 -12.81
C ILE A 517 6.40 -9.56 -13.87
N ALA A 518 6.64 -9.23 -15.15
CA ALA A 518 6.74 -10.23 -16.22
C ALA A 518 8.02 -11.09 -16.11
N ALA A 519 9.16 -10.49 -15.72
CA ALA A 519 10.42 -11.19 -15.47
C ALA A 519 10.32 -12.13 -14.25
N GLU A 520 9.90 -11.61 -13.09
CA GLU A 520 9.81 -12.36 -11.83
C GLU A 520 8.86 -13.57 -11.90
N LYS A 521 7.94 -13.63 -12.87
CA LYS A 521 7.05 -14.78 -13.10
C LYS A 521 7.75 -15.99 -13.73
N ALA A 522 8.91 -15.81 -14.36
CA ALA A 522 9.69 -16.90 -14.95
C ALA A 522 10.87 -17.33 -14.05
N GLU A 523 10.62 -17.42 -12.74
CA GLU A 523 11.60 -17.79 -11.70
C GLU A 523 12.60 -18.89 -12.14
N VAL A 524 12.11 -19.92 -12.83
CA VAL A 524 12.88 -21.10 -13.30
C VAL A 524 14.01 -20.80 -14.30
N ILE A 525 14.04 -19.64 -14.98
CA ILE A 525 15.12 -19.31 -15.93
C ILE A 525 16.25 -18.47 -15.34
N HIS A 526 16.12 -17.94 -14.12
CA HIS A 526 17.16 -17.08 -13.53
C HIS A 526 17.26 -17.09 -11.99
N SER A 527 16.18 -17.36 -11.26
CA SER A 527 16.20 -17.39 -9.79
C SER A 527 16.73 -18.73 -9.25
N SER A 528 17.22 -18.70 -8.02
CA SER A 528 17.75 -19.85 -7.27
C SER A 528 16.81 -20.32 -6.15
N PHE A 529 15.50 -20.06 -6.27
CA PHE A 529 14.52 -20.40 -5.24
C PHE A 529 14.33 -21.91 -5.06
N ILE A 530 14.42 -22.71 -6.12
CA ILE A 530 14.21 -24.16 -6.03
C ILE A 530 15.33 -24.77 -5.17
N GLU A 531 16.58 -24.44 -5.48
CA GLU A 531 17.76 -24.88 -4.75
C GLU A 531 17.78 -24.36 -3.30
N ALA A 532 17.33 -23.12 -3.08
CA ALA A 532 17.24 -22.51 -1.74
C ALA A 532 16.20 -23.20 -0.86
N ASN A 533 14.98 -23.39 -1.38
CA ASN A 533 13.87 -24.02 -0.67
C ASN A 533 14.21 -25.49 -0.33
N GLU A 534 14.68 -26.28 -1.30
CA GLU A 534 15.09 -27.66 -1.03
C GLU A 534 16.25 -27.73 -0.01
N ALA A 535 17.19 -26.76 -0.02
CA ALA A 535 18.28 -26.72 0.95
C ALA A 535 17.76 -26.41 2.36
N TYR A 536 16.81 -25.49 2.49
CA TYR A 536 16.14 -25.15 3.75
C TYR A 536 15.37 -26.35 4.31
N GLU A 537 14.55 -27.01 3.49
CA GLU A 537 13.80 -28.24 3.83
C GLU A 537 14.71 -29.38 4.31
N ARG A 538 15.94 -29.48 3.76
CA ARG A 538 16.97 -30.45 4.19
C ARG A 538 17.72 -30.04 5.47
N GLY A 539 17.50 -28.84 6.00
CA GLY A 539 18.25 -28.26 7.11
C GLY A 539 19.66 -27.77 6.76
N ASP A 540 19.99 -27.63 5.48
CA ASP A 540 21.28 -27.12 5.00
C ASP A 540 21.21 -25.59 4.82
N LEU A 541 21.17 -24.89 5.96
CA LEU A 541 21.03 -23.44 6.03
C LEU A 541 22.21 -22.71 5.36
N GLU A 542 23.41 -23.30 5.36
CA GLU A 542 24.59 -22.77 4.67
C GLU A 542 24.41 -22.77 3.14
N THR A 543 23.83 -23.82 2.55
CA THR A 543 23.46 -23.80 1.11
C THR A 543 22.28 -22.86 0.85
N ALA A 544 21.25 -22.91 1.70
CA ALA A 544 20.01 -22.16 1.51
C ALA A 544 20.24 -20.65 1.50
N ILE A 545 21.02 -20.11 2.46
CA ILE A 545 21.28 -18.67 2.55
C ILE A 545 22.01 -18.13 1.32
N ILE A 546 22.97 -18.87 0.76
CA ILE A 546 23.70 -18.46 -0.46
C ILE A 546 22.72 -18.36 -1.63
N ALA A 547 21.85 -19.36 -1.80
CA ALA A 547 20.86 -19.39 -2.87
C ALA A 547 19.79 -18.30 -2.71
N TYR A 548 19.37 -17.96 -1.48
CA TYR A 548 18.52 -16.78 -1.25
C TYR A 548 19.28 -15.47 -1.50
N MET A 549 20.55 -15.33 -1.09
CA MET A 549 21.35 -14.12 -1.36
C MET A 549 21.48 -13.85 -2.86
N MET A 550 21.66 -14.89 -3.68
CA MET A 550 21.73 -14.77 -5.14
C MET A 550 20.41 -14.26 -5.75
N ALA A 551 19.25 -14.75 -5.28
CA ALA A 551 17.94 -14.22 -5.69
C ALA A 551 17.65 -12.82 -5.10
N ALA A 552 18.19 -12.51 -3.93
CA ALA A 552 18.02 -11.22 -3.25
C ALA A 552 18.81 -10.08 -3.93
N GLU A 553 19.98 -10.38 -4.50
CA GLU A 553 20.74 -9.45 -5.38
C GLU A 553 20.06 -9.24 -6.75
N GLN A 554 19.35 -10.25 -7.27
CA GLN A 554 18.47 -10.09 -8.45
C GLN A 554 17.25 -9.20 -8.17
N GLY A 555 16.95 -8.90 -6.91
CA GLY A 555 15.90 -7.96 -6.51
C GLY A 555 14.61 -8.58 -5.97
N TYR A 556 14.51 -9.91 -5.85
CA TYR A 556 13.33 -10.56 -5.28
C TYR A 556 13.13 -10.19 -3.81
N GLU A 557 12.03 -9.51 -3.50
CA GLU A 557 11.67 -9.07 -2.13
C GLU A 557 11.66 -10.26 -1.15
N MET A 558 11.00 -11.36 -1.51
CA MET A 558 10.90 -12.54 -0.65
C MET A 558 12.27 -13.16 -0.32
N ALA A 559 13.22 -13.14 -1.27
CA ALA A 559 14.57 -13.59 -1.02
C ALA A 559 15.33 -12.64 -0.07
N GLN A 560 15.10 -11.32 -0.18
CA GLN A 560 15.67 -10.33 0.73
C GLN A 560 15.13 -10.53 2.16
N ALA A 561 13.83 -10.78 2.32
CA ALA A 561 13.25 -11.14 3.60
C ALA A 561 13.82 -12.46 4.16
N ASN A 562 14.03 -13.48 3.32
CA ASN A 562 14.60 -14.77 3.76
C ASN A 562 16.06 -14.65 4.21
N VAL A 563 16.89 -13.87 3.52
CA VAL A 563 18.28 -13.62 3.98
C VAL A 563 18.29 -12.79 5.25
N GLY A 564 17.41 -11.79 5.36
CA GLY A 564 17.18 -11.06 6.61
C GLY A 564 16.92 -12.05 7.75
N TYR A 565 15.89 -12.88 7.62
CA TYR A 565 15.48 -13.86 8.62
C TYR A 565 16.60 -14.85 9.01
N LEU A 566 17.30 -15.45 8.04
CA LEU A 566 18.34 -16.45 8.30
C LEU A 566 19.58 -15.87 9.02
N LEU A 567 19.82 -14.56 8.93
CA LEU A 567 20.86 -13.83 9.67
C LEU A 567 20.33 -13.22 10.99
N ASP A 568 19.01 -13.11 11.15
CA ASP A 568 18.37 -12.43 12.26
C ASP A 568 18.31 -13.30 13.52
N HIS A 569 19.46 -13.44 14.18
CA HIS A 569 19.59 -14.19 15.42
C HIS A 569 19.04 -13.43 16.65
N THR A 570 17.99 -12.62 16.52
CA THR A 570 17.39 -11.85 17.64
C THR A 570 16.75 -12.78 18.68
N ARG A 571 17.54 -13.12 19.70
CA ARG A 571 17.17 -14.07 20.76
C ARG A 571 15.95 -13.58 21.55
N PRO A 572 15.06 -14.49 22.00
CA PRO A 572 13.96 -14.11 22.88
C PRO A 572 14.49 -13.40 24.14
N ARG A 573 13.84 -12.26 24.46
CA ARG A 573 14.23 -11.34 25.56
C ARG A 573 14.38 -12.08 26.90
N PHE A 574 13.60 -13.14 27.10
CA PHE A 574 13.78 -14.13 28.16
C PHE A 574 14.41 -15.41 27.59
N SER A 575 15.72 -15.58 27.79
CA SER A 575 16.45 -16.82 27.48
C SER A 575 17.39 -17.13 28.64
N LEU A 576 17.74 -18.40 28.86
CA LEU A 576 18.58 -18.80 30.01
C LEU A 576 19.91 -18.01 30.11
N PRO A 577 20.59 -17.61 29.02
CA PRO A 577 21.77 -16.73 29.08
C PRO A 577 21.50 -15.26 29.48
N SER A 578 20.26 -14.76 29.44
CA SER A 578 19.93 -13.43 29.98
C SER A 578 19.74 -13.45 31.51
N ILE A 579 19.38 -14.60 32.07
CA ILE A 579 19.29 -14.86 33.52
C ILE A 579 20.67 -15.13 34.14
N PHE A 580 21.58 -15.77 33.38
CA PHE A 580 22.91 -16.17 33.86
C PHE A 580 24.04 -15.49 33.05
N PRO A 581 24.55 -14.31 33.50
CA PRO A 581 25.53 -13.53 32.74
C PRO A 581 26.84 -14.25 32.40
N PHE A 582 27.22 -15.30 33.15
CA PHE A 582 28.42 -16.11 32.87
C PHE A 582 28.27 -17.03 31.65
N LEU A 583 27.05 -17.22 31.11
CA LEU A 583 26.79 -17.91 29.84
C LEU A 583 26.88 -16.97 28.63
N ARG A 584 27.18 -15.67 28.82
CA ARG A 584 27.46 -14.73 27.72
C ARG A 584 28.82 -15.02 27.08
N ARG A 585 28.86 -15.93 26.10
CA ARG A 585 29.89 -15.94 25.06
C ARG A 585 29.79 -14.63 24.28
N ARG A 586 30.92 -13.93 24.06
CA ARG A 586 31.03 -12.95 22.97
C ARG A 586 31.18 -13.72 21.65
N VAL A 587 30.53 -13.23 20.61
CA VAL A 587 30.60 -13.71 19.23
C VAL A 587 30.63 -12.46 18.35
N ASP A 588 31.40 -12.46 17.27
CA ASP A 588 31.63 -11.29 16.41
C ASP A 588 30.47 -11.03 15.43
N ALA A 589 29.23 -11.17 15.90
CA ALA A 589 27.98 -11.12 15.13
C ALA A 589 27.60 -9.73 14.56
N ALA A 590 28.56 -8.78 14.51
CA ALA A 590 28.33 -7.43 14.01
C ALA A 590 28.23 -7.39 12.47
N SER A 591 29.01 -8.22 11.76
CA SER A 591 28.92 -8.36 10.29
C SER A 591 27.55 -8.86 9.85
N ASP A 592 27.11 -9.93 10.50
CA ASP A 592 25.94 -10.71 10.10
C ASP A 592 24.67 -9.89 10.38
N ALA A 593 24.65 -9.16 11.50
CA ALA A 593 23.64 -8.15 11.82
C ALA A 593 23.61 -6.95 10.85
N ALA A 594 24.76 -6.41 10.44
CA ALA A 594 24.81 -5.32 9.46
C ALA A 594 24.29 -5.77 8.08
N LEU A 595 24.60 -7.01 7.69
CA LEU A 595 24.11 -7.61 6.44
C LEU A 595 22.59 -7.89 6.51
N ALA A 596 22.08 -8.40 7.63
CA ALA A 596 20.65 -8.55 7.88
C ALA A 596 19.90 -7.22 7.73
N LEU A 597 20.42 -6.13 8.33
CA LEU A 597 19.86 -4.79 8.20
C LEU A 597 19.80 -4.30 6.74
N ILE A 598 20.84 -4.56 5.94
CA ILE A 598 20.86 -4.22 4.51
C ILE A 598 19.73 -4.96 3.77
N TYR A 599 19.51 -6.25 4.04
CA TYR A 599 18.46 -7.03 3.40
C TYR A 599 17.05 -6.66 3.90
N TRP A 600 16.85 -6.41 5.20
CA TRP A 600 15.59 -5.84 5.72
C TRP A 600 15.29 -4.48 5.09
N THR A 601 16.28 -3.59 4.97
CA THR A 601 16.13 -2.27 4.30
C THR A 601 15.71 -2.41 2.84
N ARG A 602 16.24 -3.41 2.12
CA ARG A 602 15.89 -3.66 0.71
C ARG A 602 14.46 -4.21 0.57
N SER A 603 14.06 -5.16 1.42
CA SER A 603 12.69 -5.71 1.44
C SER A 603 11.65 -4.64 1.86
N ALA A 604 11.95 -3.85 2.90
CA ALA A 604 11.11 -2.72 3.33
C ALA A 604 10.89 -1.68 2.20
N LYS A 605 11.93 -1.36 1.43
CA LYS A 605 11.85 -0.51 0.22
C LYS A 605 11.00 -1.10 -0.91
N GLN A 606 10.65 -2.39 -0.84
CA GLN A 606 9.73 -3.07 -1.74
C GLN A 606 8.36 -3.34 -1.09
N SER A 607 8.00 -2.52 -0.11
CA SER A 607 6.69 -2.51 0.57
C SER A 607 6.37 -3.72 1.44
N ASN A 608 7.39 -4.40 1.98
CA ASN A 608 7.22 -5.36 3.07
C ASN A 608 7.10 -4.64 4.43
N THR A 609 5.90 -4.69 5.03
CA THR A 609 5.61 -4.05 6.32
C THR A 609 6.42 -4.62 7.47
N ASP A 610 6.49 -5.96 7.60
CA ASP A 610 7.14 -6.59 8.75
C ASP A 610 8.65 -6.35 8.71
N SER A 611 9.26 -6.32 7.52
CA SER A 611 10.66 -5.91 7.35
C SER A 611 10.90 -4.42 7.64
N LEU A 612 9.91 -3.55 7.44
CA LEU A 612 9.97 -2.13 7.83
C LEU A 612 9.91 -1.96 9.36
N VAL A 613 9.07 -2.74 10.06
CA VAL A 613 9.08 -2.80 11.53
C VAL A 613 10.41 -3.36 12.06
N LYS A 614 10.93 -4.43 11.45
CA LYS A 614 12.21 -5.05 11.85
C LYS A 614 13.42 -4.13 11.60
N MET A 615 13.40 -3.34 10.53
CA MET A 615 14.37 -2.26 10.31
C MET A 615 14.30 -1.21 11.43
N GLY A 616 13.09 -0.87 11.90
CA GLY A 616 12.88 -0.03 13.09
C GLY A 616 13.48 -0.63 14.37
N ASP A 617 13.26 -1.92 14.63
CA ASP A 617 13.84 -2.62 15.78
C ASP A 617 15.38 -2.57 15.78
N TYR A 618 16.01 -2.74 14.61
CA TYR A 618 17.46 -2.67 14.47
C TYR A 618 18.01 -1.27 14.75
N TYR A 619 17.33 -0.22 14.28
CA TYR A 619 17.67 1.17 14.64
C TYR A 619 17.44 1.44 16.13
N LEU A 620 16.41 0.85 16.76
CA LEU A 620 16.14 1.04 18.18
C LEU A 620 17.21 0.38 19.06
N ASP A 621 17.43 -0.93 18.89
CA ASP A 621 18.37 -1.72 19.71
C ASP A 621 19.85 -1.48 19.36
N GLY A 622 20.16 -0.85 18.21
CA GLY A 622 21.54 -0.62 17.75
C GLY A 622 22.20 -1.90 17.22
N VAL A 623 21.45 -2.69 16.45
CA VAL A 623 21.88 -3.98 15.89
C VAL A 623 22.35 -3.75 14.45
N GLY A 624 23.60 -4.09 14.13
CA GLY A 624 24.19 -3.85 12.81
C GLY A 624 24.45 -2.37 12.45
N THR A 625 24.01 -1.42 13.29
CA THR A 625 24.15 0.03 13.13
C THR A 625 24.22 0.71 14.50
N ALA A 626 24.51 2.02 14.53
CA ALA A 626 24.39 2.81 15.76
C ALA A 626 22.91 2.95 16.16
N SER A 627 22.60 2.79 17.45
CA SER A 627 21.23 3.01 17.96
C SER A 627 20.78 4.45 17.66
N SER A 628 19.63 4.56 17.02
CA SER A 628 19.03 5.79 16.52
C SER A 628 17.51 5.71 16.71
N PRO A 629 17.00 6.00 17.92
CA PRO A 629 15.58 5.97 18.23
C PRO A 629 14.71 6.81 17.30
N ASP A 630 15.22 7.95 16.83
CA ASP A 630 14.51 8.86 15.91
C ASP A 630 14.22 8.16 14.56
N ASN A 631 15.20 7.42 14.02
CA ASN A 631 15.02 6.61 12.81
C ASN A 631 14.06 5.44 13.05
N ALA A 632 14.09 4.81 14.23
CA ALA A 632 13.14 3.77 14.59
C ALA A 632 11.70 4.30 14.63
N ALA A 633 11.48 5.49 15.19
CA ALA A 633 10.18 6.16 15.22
C ALA A 633 9.64 6.39 13.79
N ILE A 634 10.48 6.87 12.87
CA ILE A 634 10.11 7.05 11.45
C ILE A 634 9.73 5.73 10.80
N CYS A 635 10.46 4.63 11.08
CA CYS A 635 10.15 3.30 10.53
C CYS A 635 8.78 2.80 11.02
N TYR A 636 8.52 2.87 12.33
CA TYR A 636 7.24 2.44 12.89
C TYR A 636 6.09 3.36 12.47
N GLN A 637 6.30 4.67 12.34
CA GLN A 637 5.29 5.62 11.85
C GLN A 637 4.88 5.27 10.41
N ALA A 638 5.84 5.02 9.52
CA ALA A 638 5.57 4.60 8.14
C ALA A 638 4.81 3.26 8.07
N ALA A 639 5.15 2.28 8.93
CA ALA A 639 4.45 1.00 9.01
C ALA A 639 3.04 1.09 9.64
N ALA A 640 2.82 2.03 10.55
CA ALA A 640 1.51 2.28 11.18
C ALA A 640 0.57 3.04 10.23
N GLU A 641 1.05 4.13 9.61
CA GLU A 641 0.25 5.01 8.74
C GLU A 641 0.00 4.41 7.36
N GLY A 642 1.03 3.84 6.71
CA GLY A 642 0.93 3.39 5.32
C GLY A 642 0.43 1.95 5.16
N MET A 643 0.50 1.13 6.20
CA MET A 643 0.35 -0.34 6.11
C MET A 643 -0.39 -0.98 7.29
N ALA A 644 -0.93 -0.18 8.22
CA ALA A 644 -1.75 -0.63 9.34
C ALA A 644 -1.12 -1.74 10.22
N SER A 645 0.19 -1.66 10.50
CA SER A 645 0.84 -2.63 11.41
C SER A 645 0.47 -2.38 12.87
N ALA A 646 -0.28 -3.31 13.48
CA ALA A 646 -0.61 -3.26 14.91
C ALA A 646 0.65 -3.33 15.81
N GLN A 647 1.68 -4.10 15.42
CA GLN A 647 2.96 -4.14 16.13
C GLN A 647 3.71 -2.80 16.05
N ALA A 648 3.67 -2.11 14.90
CA ALA A 648 4.25 -0.77 14.77
C ALA A 648 3.52 0.28 15.62
N MET A 649 2.18 0.24 15.64
CA MET A 649 1.37 1.09 16.52
C MET A 649 1.69 0.83 17.99
N TRP A 650 1.81 -0.44 18.41
CA TRP A 650 2.20 -0.78 19.77
C TRP A 650 3.63 -0.28 20.11
N ASN A 651 4.58 -0.43 19.19
CA ASN A 651 5.95 0.10 19.36
C ASN A 651 5.96 1.64 19.52
N LEU A 652 5.20 2.39 18.71
CA LEU A 652 5.04 3.84 18.86
C LEU A 652 4.40 4.22 20.20
N GLY A 653 3.36 3.49 20.63
CA GLY A 653 2.73 3.66 21.93
C GLY A 653 3.73 3.47 23.09
N TRP A 654 4.61 2.47 22.97
CA TRP A 654 5.68 2.22 23.92
C TRP A 654 6.79 3.29 23.87
N MET A 655 7.14 3.82 22.69
CA MET A 655 8.12 4.91 22.57
C MET A 655 7.60 6.21 23.19
N HIS A 656 6.34 6.58 22.96
CA HIS A 656 5.69 7.73 23.62
C HIS A 656 5.48 7.52 25.13
N GLU A 657 5.25 6.29 25.59
CA GLU A 657 5.21 5.98 27.03
C GLU A 657 6.56 6.27 27.72
N ASN A 658 7.68 6.09 27.02
CA ASN A 658 9.02 6.14 27.62
C ASN A 658 9.87 7.35 27.23
N GLY A 659 9.47 8.14 26.22
CA GLY A 659 10.25 9.28 25.73
C GLY A 659 11.49 8.89 24.94
N ILE A 660 11.39 7.82 24.14
CA ILE A 660 12.53 7.23 23.40
C ILE A 660 12.39 7.62 21.92
N GLY A 661 13.27 8.51 21.43
CA GLY A 661 13.26 9.03 20.05
C GLY A 661 12.14 10.03 19.70
N ILE A 662 11.16 10.17 20.60
CA ILE A 662 10.00 11.05 20.49
C ILE A 662 9.62 11.58 21.87
N GLU A 663 8.90 12.70 21.93
CA GLU A 663 8.49 13.30 23.21
C GLU A 663 7.55 12.38 24.01
N GLN A 664 7.72 12.39 25.34
CA GLN A 664 6.99 11.52 26.25
C GLN A 664 5.57 12.07 26.51
N ASP A 665 4.56 11.38 25.98
CA ASP A 665 3.16 11.75 26.15
C ASP A 665 2.28 10.52 26.38
N PHE A 666 1.65 10.42 27.56
CA PHE A 666 0.82 9.27 27.90
C PHE A 666 -0.56 9.29 27.21
N HIS A 667 -1.02 10.44 26.69
CA HIS A 667 -2.26 10.51 25.93
C HIS A 667 -2.06 9.99 24.50
N LEU A 668 -0.95 10.36 23.86
CA LEU A 668 -0.57 9.83 22.54
C LEU A 668 -0.16 8.35 22.61
N ALA A 669 0.55 7.94 23.67
CA ALA A 669 0.80 6.52 23.96
C ALA A 669 -0.51 5.70 24.10
N LYS A 670 -1.50 6.23 24.83
CA LYS A 670 -2.84 5.63 24.93
C LYS A 670 -3.48 5.50 23.54
N ARG A 671 -3.48 6.57 22.74
CA ARG A 671 -4.07 6.58 21.39
C ARG A 671 -3.47 5.47 20.51
N PHE A 672 -2.15 5.32 20.49
CA PHE A 672 -1.50 4.27 19.71
C PHE A 672 -1.80 2.85 20.22
N TYR A 673 -1.86 2.63 21.54
CA TYR A 673 -2.31 1.33 22.08
C TYR A 673 -3.79 1.03 21.78
N ASP A 674 -4.67 2.03 21.80
CA ASP A 674 -6.08 1.89 21.40
C ASP A 674 -6.20 1.62 19.89
N GLN A 675 -5.38 2.26 19.05
CA GLN A 675 -5.33 2.02 17.60
C GLN A 675 -4.81 0.61 17.25
N ALA A 676 -3.78 0.11 17.95
CA ALA A 676 -3.30 -1.27 17.77
C ALA A 676 -4.43 -2.29 18.02
N LEU A 677 -5.21 -2.09 19.08
CA LEU A 677 -6.37 -2.92 19.43
C LEU A 677 -7.53 -2.79 18.42
N GLY A 678 -7.75 -1.59 17.86
CA GLY A 678 -8.75 -1.38 16.80
C GLY A 678 -8.33 -1.89 15.42
N THR A 679 -7.03 -2.18 15.23
CA THR A 679 -6.46 -2.65 13.95
C THR A 679 -6.36 -4.18 13.92
N ASN A 680 -6.18 -4.83 15.08
CA ASN A 680 -6.01 -6.27 15.20
C ASN A 680 -6.62 -6.78 16.52
N ALA A 681 -7.52 -7.76 16.43
CA ALA A 681 -8.19 -8.35 17.58
C ALA A 681 -7.23 -9.12 18.52
N GLU A 682 -6.20 -9.76 17.99
CA GLU A 682 -5.23 -10.53 18.78
C GLU A 682 -4.32 -9.62 19.61
N ALA A 683 -4.12 -8.37 19.17
CA ALA A 683 -3.44 -7.35 19.95
C ALA A 683 -4.20 -6.93 21.22
N TYR A 684 -5.44 -7.40 21.44
CA TYR A 684 -6.29 -7.06 22.59
C TYR A 684 -5.57 -7.23 23.93
N LEU A 685 -5.06 -8.43 24.25
CA LEU A 685 -4.45 -8.68 25.57
C LEU A 685 -3.16 -7.85 25.78
N PRO A 686 -2.18 -7.83 24.85
CA PRO A 686 -1.01 -6.95 24.95
C PRO A 686 -1.38 -5.46 25.09
N ALA A 687 -2.33 -4.96 24.31
CA ALA A 687 -2.76 -3.57 24.36
C ALA A 687 -3.48 -3.24 25.67
N LYS A 688 -4.41 -4.06 26.15
CA LYS A 688 -5.10 -3.85 27.45
C LYS A 688 -4.11 -3.86 28.63
N LEU A 689 -3.14 -4.78 28.65
CA LEU A 689 -2.09 -4.81 29.67
C LEU A 689 -1.20 -3.56 29.62
N SER A 690 -0.87 -3.09 28.40
CA SER A 690 -0.07 -1.87 28.19
C SER A 690 -0.83 -0.61 28.62
N LEU A 691 -2.12 -0.53 28.31
CA LEU A 691 -3.03 0.53 28.78
C LEU A 691 -3.20 0.52 30.31
N ALA A 692 -3.28 -0.66 30.94
CA ALA A 692 -3.35 -0.79 32.40
C ALA A 692 -2.04 -0.30 33.07
N LYS A 693 -0.88 -0.71 32.54
CA LYS A 693 0.45 -0.22 32.94
C LYS A 693 0.58 1.29 32.76
N LEU A 694 0.15 1.83 31.62
CA LEU A 694 0.18 3.26 31.31
C LEU A 694 -0.75 4.06 32.24
N ARG A 695 -1.94 3.56 32.57
CA ARG A 695 -2.83 4.13 33.59
C ARG A 695 -2.19 4.15 34.98
N LEU A 696 -1.51 3.08 35.39
CA LEU A 696 -0.79 3.03 36.67
C LEU A 696 0.39 4.01 36.70
N ARG A 697 1.14 4.17 35.60
CA ARG A 697 2.19 5.21 35.47
C ARG A 697 1.59 6.62 35.50
N SER A 698 0.47 6.85 34.82
CA SER A 698 -0.26 8.12 34.79
C SER A 698 -0.76 8.53 36.19
N TRP A 699 -1.32 7.57 36.93
CA TRP A 699 -1.72 7.75 38.34
C TRP A 699 -0.50 8.07 39.22
N TRP A 700 0.59 7.31 39.09
CA TRP A 700 1.80 7.57 39.88
C TRP A 700 2.43 8.94 39.55
N ASN A 701 2.43 9.36 38.29
CA ASN A 701 2.88 10.70 37.86
C ASN A 701 2.03 11.80 38.54
N GLY A 702 0.71 11.63 38.58
CA GLY A 702 -0.21 12.55 39.28
C GLY A 702 -0.06 12.56 40.80
N VAL A 703 0.32 11.43 41.42
CA VAL A 703 0.58 11.32 42.88
C VAL A 703 1.95 11.88 43.27
N SER A 704 2.96 11.72 42.41
CA SER A 704 4.34 12.18 42.65
C SER A 704 4.62 13.61 42.18
N GLY A 705 3.70 14.23 41.44
CA GLY A 705 3.86 15.59 40.90
C GLY A 705 4.85 15.66 39.73
N GLY A 706 4.93 14.59 38.93
CA GLY A 706 5.84 14.51 37.79
C GLY A 706 5.44 15.42 36.63
N SER A 707 6.42 15.80 35.81
CA SER A 707 6.29 16.79 34.73
C SER A 707 5.70 16.24 33.42
N VAL A 708 5.32 14.97 33.37
CA VAL A 708 4.79 14.33 32.15
C VAL A 708 3.30 14.63 32.00
N ASN A 709 2.82 14.75 30.75
CA ASN A 709 1.38 14.74 30.46
C ASN A 709 0.76 13.39 30.86
N SER A 710 0.19 13.32 32.06
CA SER A 710 -0.69 12.21 32.47
C SER A 710 -1.84 12.03 31.48
N ILE A 711 -2.32 10.79 31.33
CA ILE A 711 -3.58 10.50 30.65
C ILE A 711 -4.66 11.39 31.29
N ARG A 712 -5.16 12.33 30.49
CA ARG A 712 -6.43 12.99 30.74
C ARG A 712 -7.46 12.09 30.07
N ASP A 713 -8.42 11.57 30.84
CA ASP A 713 -9.63 11.04 30.21
C ASP A 713 -10.32 12.24 29.54
N GLU A 714 -10.73 12.08 28.28
CA GLU A 714 -11.64 13.03 27.65
C GLU A 714 -12.89 13.17 28.52
N PRO A 715 -13.45 14.38 28.69
CA PRO A 715 -14.57 14.61 29.60
C PRO A 715 -15.87 14.05 29.02
N SER A 716 -15.99 12.71 29.04
CA SER A 716 -17.18 12.01 28.58
C SER A 716 -18.37 12.50 29.41
N GLN A 717 -19.36 13.11 28.76
CA GLN A 717 -20.60 13.56 29.40
C GLN A 717 -21.53 12.36 29.67
N LYS A 718 -21.02 11.35 30.39
CA LYS A 718 -21.87 10.31 30.98
C LYS A 718 -22.53 10.95 32.21
N PRO A 719 -23.86 11.17 32.20
CA PRO A 719 -24.54 11.74 33.36
C PRO A 719 -24.38 10.80 34.57
N SER A 720 -24.43 11.35 35.78
CA SER A 720 -24.29 10.58 37.02
C SER A 720 -25.49 9.65 37.21
N ARG A 721 -25.42 8.45 36.64
CA ARG A 721 -26.47 7.41 36.74
C ARG A 721 -26.68 7.01 38.19
N THR A 722 -27.92 6.85 38.60
CA THR A 722 -28.26 6.24 39.90
C THR A 722 -28.04 4.72 39.84
N LEU A 723 -27.83 4.09 41.00
CA LEU A 723 -27.58 2.64 41.08
C LEU A 723 -28.70 1.81 40.44
N SER A 724 -29.95 2.29 40.52
CA SER A 724 -31.11 1.64 39.89
C SER A 724 -31.15 1.80 38.37
N GLN A 725 -30.67 2.93 37.81
CA GLN A 725 -30.49 3.05 36.36
C GLN A 725 -29.37 2.13 35.90
N TRP A 726 -28.21 2.14 36.57
CA TRP A 726 -27.11 1.23 36.21
C TRP A 726 -27.50 -0.25 36.31
N LEU A 727 -28.29 -0.65 37.32
CA LEU A 727 -28.75 -2.03 37.47
C LEU A 727 -29.79 -2.41 36.38
N ASN A 728 -30.70 -1.50 36.02
CA ASN A 728 -31.61 -1.73 34.90
C ASN A 728 -30.85 -1.78 33.57
N ASP A 729 -29.97 -0.82 33.28
CA ASP A 729 -29.12 -0.80 32.09
C ASP A 729 -28.29 -2.10 31.97
N PHE A 730 -27.80 -2.62 33.11
CA PHE A 730 -27.05 -3.88 33.17
C PHE A 730 -27.94 -5.09 32.87
N LEU A 731 -29.12 -5.18 33.48
CA LEU A 731 -30.07 -6.27 33.24
C LEU A 731 -30.68 -6.22 31.83
N GLU A 732 -30.88 -5.04 31.25
CA GLU A 732 -31.31 -4.88 29.85
C GLU A 732 -30.17 -5.20 28.87
N ALA A 733 -28.92 -4.86 29.18
CA ALA A 733 -27.77 -5.24 28.36
C ALA A 733 -27.46 -6.75 28.42
N ASP A 734 -27.61 -7.38 29.59
CA ASP A 734 -27.49 -8.83 29.78
C ASP A 734 -28.62 -9.55 29.04
N ALA A 735 -29.87 -9.09 29.19
CA ALA A 735 -31.01 -9.60 28.42
C ALA A 735 -30.86 -9.41 26.90
N ALA A 736 -30.28 -8.29 26.44
CA ALA A 736 -29.98 -8.07 25.03
C ALA A 736 -28.87 -9.00 24.52
N TYR A 737 -27.80 -9.21 25.30
CA TYR A 737 -26.72 -10.14 24.97
C TYR A 737 -27.23 -11.59 24.82
N TYR A 738 -28.20 -12.00 25.65
CA TYR A 738 -28.87 -13.30 25.51
C TYR A 738 -29.97 -13.33 24.43
N ALA A 739 -30.51 -12.19 23.99
CA ALA A 739 -31.50 -12.11 22.91
C ALA A 739 -30.84 -12.16 21.52
N ASP A 740 -29.73 -11.43 21.31
CA ASP A 740 -28.99 -11.41 20.03
C ASP A 740 -28.39 -12.78 19.65
N HIS A 741 -28.33 -13.74 20.59
CA HIS A 741 -27.88 -15.11 20.31
C HIS A 741 -28.99 -16.03 19.75
N PHE A 742 -30.23 -15.55 19.57
CA PHE A 742 -31.33 -16.34 18.98
C PHE A 742 -32.33 -15.51 18.14
N GLU A 743 -31.91 -15.04 16.95
CA GLU A 743 -32.63 -15.32 15.68
C GLU A 743 -31.89 -14.78 14.43
N ALA A 744 -32.15 -15.42 13.28
CA ALA A 744 -31.88 -14.96 11.90
C ALA A 744 -30.42 -14.78 11.40
N ASP A 745 -29.70 -15.89 11.22
CA ASP A 745 -28.77 -16.02 10.08
C ASP A 745 -29.58 -15.98 8.77
N ASP A 746 -29.57 -14.85 8.05
CA ASP A 746 -30.30 -14.73 6.77
C ASP A 746 -29.42 -15.19 5.60
N TRP A 747 -29.71 -16.38 5.08
CA TRP A 747 -28.96 -17.04 4.01
C TRP A 747 -29.37 -16.55 2.61
N ASP A 748 -28.41 -16.13 1.79
CA ASP A 748 -28.58 -16.11 0.32
C ASP A 748 -27.30 -16.59 -0.40
N ASP A 749 -26.88 -17.82 -0.11
CA ASP A 749 -26.03 -18.63 -1.00
C ASP A 749 -26.72 -19.95 -1.34
N ALA A 750 -26.71 -20.31 -2.63
CA ALA A 750 -27.69 -21.21 -3.23
C ALA A 750 -27.44 -22.68 -2.88
N HIS A 751 -28.28 -23.23 -1.98
CA HIS A 751 -28.05 -24.48 -1.27
C HIS A 751 -27.81 -25.74 -2.13
N THR A 752 -27.02 -26.66 -1.58
CA THR A 752 -27.41 -28.08 -1.49
C THR A 752 -27.02 -28.64 -0.11
N HIS A 753 -28.03 -28.89 0.74
CA HIS A 753 -27.93 -29.56 2.05
C HIS A 753 -27.67 -31.07 1.93
N MET A 754 -27.26 -31.74 3.03
CA MET A 754 -27.76 -33.05 3.54
C MET A 754 -27.13 -33.35 4.94
N PRO A 755 -27.71 -34.19 5.84
CA PRO A 755 -27.56 -34.03 7.29
C PRO A 755 -27.13 -35.28 8.13
N GLY A 756 -26.92 -35.07 9.45
CA GLY A 756 -26.89 -36.11 10.51
C GLY A 756 -25.60 -36.10 11.37
N GLY A 757 -25.67 -36.29 12.70
CA GLY A 757 -24.46 -36.26 13.55
C GLY A 757 -24.54 -36.15 15.08
N ASP A 758 -25.68 -36.47 15.73
CA ASP A 758 -25.87 -37.01 17.11
C ASP A 758 -25.15 -36.40 18.35
N ASP A 759 -25.90 -36.17 19.45
CA ASP A 759 -25.42 -35.68 20.76
C ASP A 759 -24.58 -36.70 21.58
N PHE A 760 -23.71 -36.23 22.51
CA PHE A 760 -23.79 -36.56 23.96
C PHE A 760 -22.67 -36.00 24.89
N TYR A 761 -23.08 -35.60 26.11
CA TYR A 761 -22.31 -35.39 27.37
C TYR A 761 -21.26 -34.24 27.43
N ASP A 762 -20.94 -33.65 28.59
CA ASP A 762 -21.39 -33.94 29.97
C ASP A 762 -21.68 -32.65 30.78
N ASP A 763 -22.30 -32.81 31.96
CA ASP A 763 -22.75 -31.72 32.85
C ASP A 763 -21.87 -31.58 34.11
N GLY A 764 -21.77 -30.35 34.64
CA GLY A 764 -21.21 -30.06 35.96
C GLY A 764 -19.90 -29.24 36.01
N ASP A 765 -20.02 -27.98 36.43
CA ASP A 765 -19.46 -27.55 37.73
C ASP A 765 -20.12 -26.23 38.20
N ILE A 766 -20.44 -26.13 39.49
CA ILE A 766 -21.08 -24.96 40.11
C ILE A 766 -20.28 -24.56 41.36
N ASP A 767 -19.56 -23.43 41.33
CA ASP A 767 -19.14 -22.74 42.58
C ASP A 767 -18.69 -21.26 42.48
N ASP A 768 -18.49 -20.66 41.30
CA ASP A 768 -17.88 -19.30 41.21
C ASP A 768 -18.73 -18.17 41.81
N GLY A 769 -20.06 -18.26 41.76
CA GLY A 769 -20.97 -17.17 42.11
C GLY A 769 -20.92 -16.67 43.57
N MET A 770 -20.29 -17.43 44.48
CA MET A 770 -20.14 -17.03 45.88
C MET A 770 -18.86 -16.23 46.16
N LEU A 771 -17.85 -16.30 45.29
CA LEU A 771 -16.56 -15.64 45.48
C LEU A 771 -16.59 -14.16 45.05
N GLU A 772 -17.21 -13.86 43.91
CA GLU A 772 -17.32 -12.48 43.39
C GLU A 772 -18.06 -11.54 44.35
N MET A 773 -19.17 -12.01 44.95
CA MET A 773 -19.98 -11.19 45.86
C MET A 773 -19.16 -10.71 47.08
N LEU A 774 -18.24 -11.54 47.58
CA LEU A 774 -17.35 -11.17 48.68
C LEU A 774 -16.29 -10.13 48.27
N VAL A 775 -15.77 -10.24 47.03
CA VAL A 775 -14.81 -9.27 46.48
C VAL A 775 -15.47 -7.89 46.31
N ILE A 776 -16.68 -7.83 45.76
CA ILE A 776 -17.44 -6.59 45.55
C ILE A 776 -17.70 -5.86 46.87
N VAL A 777 -18.09 -6.58 47.94
CA VAL A 777 -18.30 -6.00 49.28
C VAL A 777 -17.00 -5.46 49.87
N GLY A 778 -15.87 -6.15 49.69
CA GLY A 778 -14.55 -5.68 50.15
C GLY A 778 -14.08 -4.40 49.44
N LEU A 779 -14.33 -4.30 48.13
CA LEU A 779 -14.03 -3.10 47.34
C LEU A 779 -14.92 -1.91 47.72
N ALA A 780 -16.22 -2.13 47.97
CA ALA A 780 -17.13 -1.08 48.44
C ALA A 780 -16.71 -0.51 49.81
N ALA A 781 -16.34 -1.37 50.76
CA ALA A 781 -15.90 -0.97 52.09
C ALA A 781 -14.60 -0.16 52.07
N THR A 782 -13.63 -0.55 51.23
CA THR A 782 -12.37 0.19 51.08
C THR A 782 -12.55 1.54 50.37
N LEU A 783 -13.44 1.63 49.39
CA LEU A 783 -13.77 2.91 48.75
C LEU A 783 -14.39 3.90 49.75
N ALA A 784 -15.32 3.46 50.59
CA ALA A 784 -15.96 4.27 51.62
C ALA A 784 -14.94 4.83 52.63
N PHE A 785 -13.99 4.01 53.07
CA PHE A 785 -12.90 4.44 53.95
C PHE A 785 -11.99 5.50 53.30
N LEU A 786 -11.66 5.35 52.02
CA LEU A 786 -10.84 6.33 51.28
C LEU A 786 -11.56 7.68 51.08
N VAL A 787 -12.88 7.67 50.86
CA VAL A 787 -13.69 8.90 50.79
C VAL A 787 -13.71 9.63 52.14
N TYR A 788 -13.94 8.90 53.25
CA TYR A 788 -13.88 9.45 54.61
C TYR A 788 -12.51 10.09 54.91
N TYR A 789 -11.41 9.39 54.61
CA TYR A 789 -10.05 9.87 54.82
C TYR A 789 -9.73 11.14 53.99
N ARG A 790 -10.21 11.20 52.73
CA ARG A 790 -10.09 12.37 51.85
C ARG A 790 -10.85 13.58 52.42
N GLN A 791 -12.05 13.37 52.96
CA GLN A 791 -12.87 14.43 53.55
C GLN A 791 -12.22 15.02 54.80
N GLN A 792 -11.61 14.18 55.66
CA GLN A 792 -10.87 14.60 56.85
C GLN A 792 -9.67 15.50 56.47
N ARG A 793 -8.85 15.10 55.49
CA ARG A 793 -7.71 15.89 55.00
C ARG A 793 -8.11 17.26 54.42
N GLN A 794 -9.27 17.38 53.77
CA GLN A 794 -9.74 18.67 53.25
C GLN A 794 -10.19 19.65 54.35
N GLN A 795 -10.65 19.16 55.50
CA GLN A 795 -10.97 20.02 56.65
C GLN A 795 -9.70 20.52 57.35
N GLU A 796 -8.63 19.73 57.39
CA GLU A 796 -7.32 20.16 57.91
C GLU A 796 -6.65 21.21 57.01
N ALA A 797 -6.80 21.12 55.68
CA ALA A 797 -6.27 22.10 54.74
C ALA A 797 -6.91 23.49 54.92
N ARG A 798 -8.25 23.57 54.93
CA ARG A 798 -8.96 24.85 55.09
C ARG A 798 -8.62 25.57 56.39
N ARG A 799 -8.43 24.82 57.49
CA ARG A 799 -7.97 25.35 58.79
C ARG A 799 -6.56 25.94 58.78
N ARG A 800 -5.73 25.65 57.78
CA ARG A 800 -4.40 26.25 57.59
C ARG A 800 -4.47 27.48 56.68
N GLU A 801 -5.29 27.44 55.64
CA GLU A 801 -5.48 28.53 54.68
C GLU A 801 -6.13 29.77 55.33
N GLU A 802 -7.05 29.58 56.29
CA GLU A 802 -7.63 30.66 57.10
C GLU A 802 -6.63 31.37 58.05
N GLN A 803 -5.38 30.91 58.18
CA GLN A 803 -4.38 31.48 59.09
C GLN A 803 -3.26 32.30 58.39
N GLN A 804 -3.17 32.30 57.05
CA GLN A 804 -2.08 32.98 56.33
C GLN A 804 -2.56 33.72 55.07
N GLY A 805 -3.06 34.95 55.24
CA GLY A 805 -3.41 35.83 54.13
C GLY A 805 -2.21 36.64 53.62
N VAL A 806 -1.78 36.41 52.38
CA VAL A 806 -0.79 37.23 51.64
C VAL A 806 -1.23 37.37 50.18
N VAL A 807 -0.98 38.53 49.57
CA VAL A 807 -1.36 38.90 48.20
C VAL A 807 -0.19 38.64 47.22
N PRO A 808 -0.42 38.08 46.01
CA PRO A 808 0.63 37.93 45.00
C PRO A 808 0.91 39.24 44.24
N GLN A 809 2.18 39.44 43.85
CA GLN A 809 2.67 40.62 43.12
C GLN A 809 3.53 40.19 41.92
N GLN A 810 3.50 40.96 40.83
CA GLN A 810 4.28 40.71 39.61
C GLN A 810 5.74 41.19 39.73
N GLN A 811 6.70 40.49 39.11
CA GLN A 811 7.68 41.07 38.18
C GLN A 811 8.30 39.99 37.25
N GLN A 812 9.25 40.37 36.39
CA GLN A 812 9.66 39.67 35.16
C GLN A 812 11.15 39.24 35.12
N ASP A 813 11.47 38.45 34.09
CA ASP A 813 12.74 38.33 33.34
C ASP A 813 14.06 38.00 34.07
N GLN A 814 14.68 36.89 33.66
CA GLN A 814 15.71 36.92 32.60
C GLN A 814 15.97 35.51 32.04
N GLY A 815 16.41 35.41 30.77
CA GLY A 815 16.76 34.15 30.10
C GLY A 815 18.21 34.15 29.59
N PHE A 816 18.71 32.98 29.15
CA PHE A 816 20.06 32.87 28.60
C PHE A 816 20.16 31.78 27.51
N PHE A 817 20.16 32.19 26.24
CA PHE A 817 20.46 31.35 25.06
C PHE A 817 21.78 31.80 24.43
N PRO A 818 22.63 30.88 23.94
CA PRO A 818 23.58 31.13 22.86
C PRO A 818 22.85 31.07 21.49
N PRO A 819 23.27 31.83 20.45
CA PRO A 819 22.52 31.93 19.19
C PRO A 819 23.05 30.97 18.08
N PRO A 820 22.23 30.66 17.05
CA PRO A 820 22.67 29.90 15.88
C PRO A 820 23.63 30.73 15.00
N GLY A 821 24.92 30.41 15.07
CA GLY A 821 25.98 31.02 14.25
C GLY A 821 27.29 30.22 14.24
N ASN A 822 27.24 28.92 14.61
CA ASN A 822 28.41 28.05 14.69
C ASN A 822 28.64 27.32 13.34
N PRO A 823 29.85 27.35 12.74
CA PRO A 823 30.12 26.72 11.43
C PRO A 823 29.91 25.20 11.33
N GLU A 824 29.75 24.47 12.44
CA GLU A 824 29.62 23.00 12.43
C GLU A 824 28.24 22.48 11.98
N PHE A 825 27.25 23.35 11.75
CA PHE A 825 25.91 22.96 11.29
C PHE A 825 25.87 22.43 9.83
N ALA A 826 26.95 22.57 9.06
CA ALA A 826 26.92 22.40 7.60
C ALA A 826 27.18 20.96 7.06
N ASN A 827 27.58 20.00 7.91
CA ASN A 827 28.03 18.67 7.47
C ASN A 827 26.95 17.56 7.52
N TRP A 828 25.66 17.90 7.51
CA TRP A 828 24.58 16.94 7.83
C TRP A 828 23.67 16.52 6.64
N VAL A 829 24.15 16.61 5.40
CA VAL A 829 23.47 16.04 4.21
C VAL A 829 24.48 15.39 3.22
N ALA A 830 25.19 14.37 3.68
CA ALA A 830 25.90 13.40 2.84
C ALA A 830 26.12 12.11 3.65
N GLY A 831 25.45 11.02 3.26
CA GLY A 831 25.39 9.77 4.04
C GLY A 831 25.79 8.54 3.24
N ASP A 832 26.91 8.62 2.50
CA ASP A 832 27.54 7.43 1.93
C ASP A 832 28.13 6.56 3.06
N LEU A 833 28.10 5.23 2.87
CA LEU A 833 28.84 4.30 3.71
C LEU A 833 30.29 4.24 3.22
N GLU A 834 31.26 4.53 4.08
CA GLU A 834 32.60 3.93 3.94
C GLU A 834 33.26 3.71 5.31
N VAL A 835 34.15 2.71 5.38
CA VAL A 835 34.69 2.15 6.62
C VAL A 835 36.03 2.79 6.97
N SER A 836 36.29 3.03 8.27
CA SER A 836 37.45 3.78 8.73
C SER A 836 38.71 2.95 8.93
N GLU A 837 39.84 3.37 8.36
CA GLU A 837 41.19 3.00 8.83
C GLU A 837 42.17 4.19 8.87
N ASN A 838 42.59 4.55 10.09
CA ASN A 838 43.92 5.08 10.48
C ASN A 838 44.50 6.38 9.82
N ALA A 839 45.52 6.94 10.47
CA ALA A 839 46.01 8.31 10.30
C ALA A 839 47.56 8.36 10.34
N PRO A 840 48.25 9.53 10.39
CA PRO A 840 48.11 10.79 9.64
C PRO A 840 49.44 11.30 9.00
N VAL A 841 49.38 12.22 8.02
CA VAL A 841 50.56 12.98 7.54
C VAL A 841 50.22 14.47 7.33
N ARG A 842 51.19 15.37 7.58
CA ARG A 842 51.10 16.84 7.37
C ARG A 842 51.70 17.25 6.02
N LEU A 843 51.20 18.35 5.40
CA LEU A 843 51.86 19.39 4.57
C LEU A 843 50.72 20.18 3.88
N THR A 844 50.32 21.40 4.26
CA THR A 844 50.91 22.75 4.01
C THR A 844 51.03 23.20 2.55
N TYR A 845 50.57 24.44 2.33
CA TYR A 845 50.83 25.39 1.24
C TYR A 845 49.88 25.51 0.02
N ASN A 846 49.40 26.75 -0.11
CA ASN A 846 48.88 27.50 -1.26
C ASN A 846 49.24 27.03 -2.68
N LEU A 847 48.27 27.10 -3.60
CA LEU A 847 48.12 28.11 -4.67
C LEU A 847 46.66 27.99 -5.21
N GLY A 848 46.06 28.93 -5.94
CA GLY A 848 46.49 30.24 -6.46
C GLY A 848 45.84 30.52 -7.82
N PHE A 849 45.56 31.81 -8.13
CA PHE A 849 44.83 32.32 -9.32
C PHE A 849 43.31 32.04 -9.30
N ALA A 850 42.39 33.02 -9.44
CA ALA A 850 42.21 34.13 -10.41
C ALA A 850 41.53 33.65 -11.72
N LEU A 851 40.69 34.43 -12.42
CA LEU A 851 40.58 35.90 -12.57
C LEU A 851 39.22 36.47 -12.05
N GLU A 852 39.19 37.63 -11.37
CA GLU A 852 39.05 39.01 -11.91
C GLU A 852 37.65 39.30 -12.53
N THR A 853 36.76 40.06 -11.86
CA THR A 853 36.67 41.55 -11.69
C THR A 853 36.14 42.30 -12.93
N SER A 854 35.45 43.46 -12.88
CA SER A 854 34.62 44.17 -11.87
C SER A 854 34.09 45.49 -12.51
N ILE A 855 33.16 46.21 -11.84
CA ILE A 855 33.06 47.71 -11.87
C ILE A 855 32.55 48.31 -13.22
N GLN A 856 32.00 49.54 -13.40
CA GLN A 856 31.86 50.81 -12.65
C GLN A 856 30.43 51.39 -12.87
N ILE A 857 29.64 51.74 -11.84
CA ILE A 857 29.44 53.09 -11.22
C ILE A 857 28.88 54.20 -12.16
N TRP A 858 27.82 54.90 -11.71
CA TRP A 858 27.84 56.35 -11.45
C TRP A 858 26.84 56.75 -10.35
N THR A 859 26.72 58.05 -10.03
CA THR A 859 26.78 58.52 -8.62
C THR A 859 25.92 59.78 -8.32
N LEU A 860 25.50 59.97 -7.04
CA LEU A 860 25.38 61.24 -6.26
C LEU A 860 24.03 61.58 -5.54
N LYS A 861 24.17 61.83 -4.22
CA LYS A 861 23.62 62.96 -3.39
C LYS A 861 22.11 63.16 -3.10
N ILE A 862 21.84 63.29 -1.79
CA ILE A 862 20.94 64.26 -1.09
C ILE A 862 19.42 64.16 -1.40
N GLY A 863 18.50 64.18 -0.43
CA GLY A 863 18.61 64.22 1.03
C GLY A 863 17.37 64.86 1.70
N GLN A 864 17.05 64.46 2.95
CA GLN A 864 15.96 64.95 3.82
C GLN A 864 14.51 64.87 3.29
N ILE A 865 13.65 64.12 4.00
CA ILE A 865 12.50 64.62 4.80
C ILE A 865 11.74 63.42 5.42
N ARG A 866 11.10 63.65 6.57
CA ARG A 866 10.24 62.75 7.36
C ARG A 866 8.85 63.42 7.50
N PRO A 867 7.80 62.74 8.01
CA PRO A 867 7.78 61.36 8.53
C PRO A 867 7.03 60.45 7.53
N ASP A 868 6.06 59.54 7.76
CA ASP A 868 5.26 59.10 8.92
C ASP A 868 4.86 57.61 8.78
N LYS A 869 4.39 56.99 9.87
CA LYS A 869 3.74 55.66 9.88
C LYS A 869 2.75 55.49 11.03
N GLU A 870 1.47 55.58 10.72
CA GLU A 870 0.41 54.76 11.35
C GLU A 870 0.39 53.39 10.61
N GLY A 871 -0.18 52.30 11.13
CA GLY A 871 -0.89 52.09 12.39
C GLY A 871 -1.76 50.82 12.27
N LEU A 872 -1.13 49.63 12.24
CA LEU A 872 -1.81 48.35 12.01
C LEU A 872 -2.62 47.89 13.26
N PRO A 873 -3.93 47.61 13.13
CA PRO A 873 -4.69 46.84 14.11
C PRO A 873 -4.65 45.33 13.80
N LEU A 874 -4.61 44.50 14.84
CA LEU A 874 -4.73 43.03 14.77
C LEU A 874 -6.20 42.59 14.76
N PRO A 875 -6.52 41.37 14.26
CA PRO A 875 -7.89 40.85 14.24
C PRO A 875 -8.42 40.54 15.64
N ALA A 876 -9.73 40.66 15.83
CA ALA A 876 -10.42 40.41 17.10
C ALA A 876 -11.26 39.13 17.07
N THR A 877 -11.01 38.22 18.03
CA THR A 877 -11.84 37.04 18.29
C THR A 877 -13.05 37.38 19.15
N ARG A 878 -14.16 36.63 19.00
CA ARG A 878 -15.22 36.54 20.02
C ARG A 878 -16.08 35.28 19.85
N VAL A 879 -16.49 34.72 20.99
CA VAL A 879 -17.45 33.61 21.12
C VAL A 879 -18.67 34.11 21.91
N ALA A 880 -19.85 33.52 21.70
CA ALA A 880 -21.12 33.90 22.33
C ALA A 880 -21.15 33.61 23.86
N GLY A 881 -22.09 34.13 24.66
CA GLY A 881 -23.27 34.98 24.38
C GLY A 881 -23.74 35.67 25.69
N PRO A 882 -25.04 35.87 25.99
CA PRO A 882 -26.25 35.59 25.19
C PRO A 882 -27.15 36.84 24.95
N THR A 883 -28.19 36.68 24.13
CA THR A 883 -29.44 37.49 24.06
C THR A 883 -29.32 39.03 24.16
N SER A 884 -28.98 39.68 23.05
CA SER A 884 -29.62 40.94 22.63
C SER A 884 -29.61 41.05 21.11
N SER A 885 -30.57 41.75 20.52
CA SER A 885 -30.76 41.80 19.06
C SER A 885 -29.72 42.70 18.37
N VAL A 886 -28.69 42.09 17.79
CA VAL A 886 -27.78 42.77 16.87
C VAL A 886 -28.51 43.01 15.55
N MET A 887 -28.51 44.25 15.04
CA MET A 887 -29.06 44.56 13.73
C MET A 887 -28.15 43.98 12.63
N ALA A 888 -28.74 43.35 11.61
CA ALA A 888 -27.99 42.71 10.54
C ALA A 888 -27.29 43.73 9.62
N ASP A 889 -26.04 43.46 9.25
CA ASP A 889 -25.20 44.29 8.37
C ASP A 889 -25.53 44.09 6.86
N TYR A 890 -26.77 43.71 6.56
CA TYR A 890 -27.25 43.48 5.20
C TYR A 890 -28.76 43.73 5.11
N GLN A 891 -29.24 44.03 3.90
CA GLN A 891 -30.65 44.23 3.61
C GLN A 891 -31.26 42.93 3.08
N THR A 892 -32.58 42.79 3.15
CA THR A 892 -33.31 41.65 2.56
C THR A 892 -34.45 42.18 1.69
N TYR A 893 -34.70 41.51 0.57
CA TYR A 893 -35.81 41.78 -0.32
C TYR A 893 -36.74 40.57 -0.42
N ASP A 894 -38.03 40.80 -0.18
CA ASP A 894 -39.08 39.81 -0.30
C ASP A 894 -39.40 39.52 -1.77
N LEU A 895 -39.18 38.27 -2.19
CA LEU A 895 -39.45 37.81 -3.55
C LEU A 895 -40.90 37.31 -3.73
N GLY A 896 -41.60 37.04 -2.62
CA GLY A 896 -42.88 36.32 -2.60
C GLY A 896 -42.68 34.81 -2.70
N ASP A 897 -43.73 34.09 -3.08
CA ASP A 897 -43.65 32.64 -3.30
C ASP A 897 -42.87 32.36 -4.59
N PHE A 898 -41.63 31.89 -4.44
CA PHE A 898 -40.66 31.84 -5.54
C PHE A 898 -40.58 30.43 -6.13
N ILE A 899 -41.12 30.28 -7.33
CA ILE A 899 -41.12 29.02 -8.09
C ILE A 899 -39.70 28.75 -8.62
N LEU A 900 -39.16 27.56 -8.37
CA LEU A 900 -37.83 27.11 -8.80
C LEU A 900 -37.86 26.44 -10.18
N GLN A 901 -36.68 26.15 -10.73
CA GLN A 901 -36.51 25.41 -11.98
C GLN A 901 -37.06 23.97 -11.89
N SER A 902 -37.01 23.35 -10.72
CA SER A 902 -37.62 22.04 -10.43
C SER A 902 -39.16 22.04 -10.49
N GLY A 903 -39.80 23.22 -10.51
CA GLY A 903 -41.24 23.38 -10.33
C GLY A 903 -41.69 23.44 -8.87
N GLU A 904 -40.78 23.19 -7.92
CA GLU A 904 -41.02 23.42 -6.49
C GLU A 904 -41.15 24.93 -6.19
N THR A 905 -41.59 25.29 -5.00
CA THR A 905 -41.76 26.70 -4.59
C THR A 905 -41.19 26.93 -3.21
N ILE A 906 -40.34 27.96 -3.06
CA ILE A 906 -39.93 28.48 -1.76
C ILE A 906 -40.98 29.51 -1.32
N PRO A 907 -41.85 29.22 -0.32
CA PRO A 907 -42.87 30.15 0.13
C PRO A 907 -42.23 31.37 0.82
N SER A 908 -42.73 32.56 0.53
CA SER A 908 -42.25 33.83 1.09
C SER A 908 -40.72 33.99 1.06
N ALA A 909 -40.10 33.62 -0.08
CA ALA A 909 -38.66 33.63 -0.27
C ALA A 909 -38.05 35.03 -0.12
N LYS A 910 -36.84 35.08 0.42
CA LYS A 910 -36.08 36.32 0.66
C LYS A 910 -34.67 36.19 0.08
N ILE A 911 -34.21 37.25 -0.59
CA ILE A 911 -32.80 37.39 -0.99
C ILE A 911 -32.13 38.47 -0.15
N ALA A 912 -31.02 38.12 0.49
CA ALA A 912 -30.18 39.07 1.21
C ALA A 912 -29.17 39.73 0.27
N TYR A 913 -28.88 41.01 0.50
CA TYR A 913 -27.91 41.76 -0.29
C TYR A 913 -27.31 42.95 0.47
N LYS A 914 -26.19 43.47 -0.02
CA LYS A 914 -25.57 44.73 0.42
C LYS A 914 -25.10 45.51 -0.80
N THR A 915 -25.14 46.84 -0.71
CA THR A 915 -24.75 47.75 -1.81
C THR A 915 -23.69 48.75 -1.36
N PHE A 916 -22.81 49.11 -2.29
CA PHE A 916 -21.71 50.05 -2.08
C PHE A 916 -21.68 51.04 -3.24
N GLY A 917 -21.42 52.32 -2.93
CA GLY A 917 -21.42 53.39 -3.93
C GLY A 917 -22.82 53.90 -4.27
N ASP A 918 -22.88 55.08 -4.87
CA ASP A 918 -24.14 55.76 -5.19
C ASP A 918 -24.92 55.02 -6.29
N PRO A 919 -26.24 54.79 -6.16
CA PRO A 919 -27.05 54.09 -7.18
C PRO A 919 -27.10 54.72 -8.57
N SER A 920 -26.60 55.95 -8.74
CA SER A 920 -26.44 56.59 -10.06
C SER A 920 -25.16 56.19 -10.80
N LEU A 921 -24.24 55.46 -10.15
CA LEU A 921 -23.02 54.93 -10.76
C LEU A 921 -23.30 53.63 -11.53
N PRO A 922 -22.48 53.26 -12.54
CA PRO A 922 -22.67 52.02 -13.28
C PRO A 922 -22.64 50.78 -12.37
N ALA A 923 -23.62 49.90 -12.54
CA ALA A 923 -23.84 48.80 -11.61
C ALA A 923 -22.87 47.62 -11.84
N ILE A 924 -22.36 47.04 -10.76
CA ILE A 924 -21.57 45.80 -10.76
C ILE A 924 -22.24 44.78 -9.85
N ILE A 925 -22.46 43.56 -10.34
CA ILE A 925 -23.02 42.46 -9.55
C ILE A 925 -21.89 41.50 -9.18
N TYR A 926 -21.72 41.24 -7.88
CA TYR A 926 -20.69 40.34 -7.35
C TYR A 926 -21.30 39.31 -6.38
N PRO A 927 -21.84 38.18 -6.87
CA PRO A 927 -22.51 37.18 -6.03
C PRO A 927 -21.57 36.47 -5.04
N THR A 928 -22.13 36.04 -3.91
CA THR A 928 -21.40 35.25 -2.90
C THR A 928 -21.01 33.85 -3.41
N TRP A 929 -19.88 33.34 -2.89
CA TRP A 929 -19.28 32.04 -3.23
C TRP A 929 -19.68 30.91 -2.26
N TYR A 930 -19.17 29.69 -2.45
CA TYR A 930 -19.50 28.51 -1.64
C TYR A 930 -19.14 28.71 -0.15
N SER A 931 -20.11 28.62 0.75
CA SER A 931 -19.97 28.99 2.19
C SER A 931 -19.77 30.49 2.49
N GLY A 932 -19.70 31.34 1.46
CA GLY A 932 -19.45 32.77 1.58
C GLY A 932 -20.67 33.55 2.09
N SER A 933 -20.43 34.41 3.08
CA SER A 933 -21.33 35.50 3.46
C SER A 933 -21.07 36.74 2.60
N ILE A 934 -21.99 37.70 2.64
CA ILE A 934 -21.87 38.99 1.93
C ILE A 934 -20.56 39.72 2.31
N SER A 935 -20.17 39.70 3.58
CA SER A 935 -18.90 40.30 4.05
C SER A 935 -17.66 39.59 3.50
N ASP A 936 -17.76 38.30 3.16
CA ASP A 936 -16.65 37.52 2.59
C ASP A 936 -16.39 37.85 1.10
N ASN A 937 -17.16 38.76 0.50
CA ASN A 937 -16.90 39.35 -0.82
C ASN A 937 -16.28 40.77 -0.72
N GLU A 938 -16.28 41.43 0.43
CA GLU A 938 -15.88 42.85 0.54
C GLU A 938 -14.38 43.09 0.30
N TRP A 939 -13.53 42.05 0.33
CA TRP A 939 -12.08 42.15 0.17
C TRP A 939 -11.60 42.72 -1.18
N LEU A 940 -12.40 42.64 -2.26
CA LEU A 940 -12.09 43.31 -3.53
C LEU A 940 -12.50 44.79 -3.55
N ILE A 941 -13.36 45.22 -2.63
CA ILE A 941 -13.96 46.56 -2.65
C ILE A 941 -13.09 47.54 -1.87
N SER A 942 -12.62 48.60 -2.55
CA SER A 942 -11.84 49.68 -1.92
C SER A 942 -11.78 50.90 -2.82
N PRO A 943 -11.77 52.14 -2.29
CA PRO A 943 -11.44 53.35 -3.05
C PRO A 943 -10.08 53.29 -3.80
N SER A 944 -9.17 52.39 -3.39
CA SER A 944 -7.87 52.16 -4.02
C SER A 944 -7.80 50.98 -5.01
N LYS A 945 -8.91 50.24 -5.19
CA LYS A 945 -9.02 49.09 -6.10
C LYS A 945 -9.94 49.43 -7.28
N THR A 946 -9.96 48.55 -8.27
CA THR A 946 -10.81 48.67 -9.47
C THR A 946 -12.29 48.61 -9.11
N LEU A 947 -12.67 47.76 -8.14
CA LEU A 947 -14.00 47.77 -7.52
C LEU A 947 -14.09 48.90 -6.48
N SER A 948 -14.06 50.13 -6.96
CA SER A 948 -14.20 51.34 -6.13
C SER A 948 -15.66 51.78 -5.99
N PRO A 949 -16.20 51.92 -4.76
CA PRO A 949 -17.51 52.52 -4.50
C PRO A 949 -17.63 54.00 -4.92
N ALA A 950 -16.54 54.66 -5.29
CA ALA A 950 -16.56 56.01 -5.85
C ALA A 950 -16.75 56.02 -7.39
N THR A 951 -16.67 54.84 -8.03
CA THR A 951 -16.75 54.68 -9.50
C THR A 951 -17.95 53.83 -9.92
N TYR A 952 -18.34 52.84 -9.10
CA TYR A 952 -19.36 51.85 -9.42
C TYR A 952 -20.37 51.66 -8.28
N HIS A 953 -21.61 51.29 -8.64
CA HIS A 953 -22.61 50.81 -7.69
C HIS A 953 -22.50 49.29 -7.56
N ILE A 954 -21.81 48.81 -6.53
CA ILE A 954 -21.47 47.39 -6.37
C ILE A 954 -22.53 46.71 -5.50
N ILE A 955 -23.10 45.61 -6.01
CA ILE A 955 -24.20 44.86 -5.42
C ILE A 955 -23.69 43.45 -5.09
N ILE A 956 -23.70 43.08 -3.81
CA ILE A 956 -23.35 41.73 -3.35
C ILE A 956 -24.64 41.01 -2.93
N PRO A 957 -25.24 40.18 -3.79
CA PRO A 957 -26.34 39.30 -3.40
C PRO A 957 -25.83 37.99 -2.78
N ALA A 958 -26.53 37.52 -1.75
CA ALA A 958 -26.33 36.21 -1.15
C ALA A 958 -27.12 35.12 -1.91
N LEU A 959 -26.47 33.99 -2.20
CA LEU A 959 -27.16 32.82 -2.75
C LEU A 959 -28.10 32.15 -1.72
N PHE A 960 -29.21 31.57 -2.19
CA PHE A 960 -30.06 30.71 -1.38
C PHE A 960 -29.26 29.55 -0.77
N GLY A 961 -29.61 29.14 0.44
CA GLY A 961 -28.86 28.16 1.21
C GLY A 961 -27.65 28.72 1.97
N ASN A 962 -27.18 29.95 1.73
CA ASN A 962 -25.98 30.46 2.42
C ASN A 962 -26.17 30.87 3.89
N GLY A 963 -27.42 31.02 4.35
CA GLY A 963 -27.80 31.44 5.71
C GLY A 963 -28.24 32.90 5.86
N GLN A 964 -28.07 33.73 4.84
CA GLN A 964 -28.56 35.12 4.81
C GLN A 964 -29.79 35.28 3.91
N SER A 965 -29.76 34.72 2.70
CA SER A 965 -30.96 34.48 1.88
C SER A 965 -31.74 33.28 2.42
N SER A 966 -32.96 33.01 1.92
CA SER A 966 -33.75 31.82 2.31
C SER A 966 -32.89 30.53 2.24
N SER A 967 -32.82 29.83 3.37
CA SER A 967 -31.90 28.72 3.65
C SER A 967 -32.50 27.76 4.68
N PRO A 968 -32.02 26.52 4.81
CA PRO A 968 -32.48 25.59 5.85
C PRO A 968 -32.36 26.16 7.28
N SER A 969 -31.28 26.90 7.57
CA SER A 969 -31.04 27.51 8.90
C SER A 969 -31.91 28.72 9.25
N ASN A 970 -32.67 29.28 8.31
CA ASN A 970 -33.47 30.51 8.53
C ASN A 970 -34.90 30.44 7.97
N THR A 971 -35.36 29.26 7.55
CA THR A 971 -36.73 28.98 7.12
C THR A 971 -37.24 27.70 7.79
N SER A 972 -38.56 27.54 7.89
CA SER A 972 -39.20 26.33 8.41
C SER A 972 -39.58 25.35 7.28
N ILE A 973 -38.69 25.19 6.28
CA ILE A 973 -38.95 24.38 5.07
C ILE A 973 -38.10 23.12 5.16
N ASP A 974 -38.76 21.97 5.29
CA ASP A 974 -38.16 20.65 5.45
C ASP A 974 -38.89 19.61 4.58
N PRO A 975 -38.19 18.91 3.66
CA PRO A 975 -36.82 19.18 3.22
C PRO A 975 -36.74 20.53 2.48
N PHE A 976 -35.58 21.19 2.53
CA PHE A 976 -35.38 22.42 1.76
C PHE A 976 -35.25 22.10 0.26
N PRO A 977 -35.99 22.79 -0.64
CA PRO A 977 -36.02 22.47 -2.08
C PRO A 977 -34.66 22.51 -2.79
N ALA A 978 -34.56 21.78 -3.91
CA ALA A 978 -33.34 21.71 -4.70
C ALA A 978 -33.14 22.99 -5.54
N VAL A 979 -32.25 23.88 -5.11
CA VAL A 979 -31.96 25.16 -5.78
C VAL A 979 -30.83 25.01 -6.80
N THR A 980 -30.94 25.70 -7.94
CA THR A 980 -29.94 25.74 -9.01
C THR A 980 -29.23 27.11 -9.11
N PHE A 981 -28.18 27.23 -9.94
CA PHE A 981 -27.65 28.56 -10.30
C PHE A 981 -28.71 29.42 -11.02
N TYR A 982 -29.52 28.84 -11.91
CA TYR A 982 -30.61 29.53 -12.63
C TYR A 982 -31.60 30.20 -11.67
N ASP A 983 -31.95 29.53 -10.57
CA ASP A 983 -32.87 30.06 -9.56
C ASP A 983 -32.26 31.21 -8.76
N ASN A 984 -30.98 31.09 -8.39
CA ASN A 984 -30.24 32.16 -7.74
C ASN A 984 -30.13 33.41 -8.64
N VAL A 985 -29.76 33.24 -9.90
CA VAL A 985 -29.65 34.35 -10.87
C VAL A 985 -31.01 34.96 -11.21
N LYS A 986 -32.07 34.16 -11.32
CA LYS A 986 -33.46 34.63 -11.45
C LYS A 986 -33.90 35.48 -10.24
N ALA A 987 -33.54 35.08 -9.03
CA ALA A 987 -33.81 35.84 -7.81
C ALA A 987 -33.00 37.16 -7.76
N GLN A 988 -31.73 37.11 -8.13
CA GLN A 988 -30.85 38.28 -8.23
C GLN A 988 -31.34 39.27 -9.28
N HIS A 989 -31.73 38.81 -10.46
CA HIS A 989 -32.31 39.64 -11.51
C HIS A 989 -33.63 40.28 -11.06
N GLN A 990 -34.48 39.57 -10.31
CA GLN A 990 -35.67 40.16 -9.70
C GLN A 990 -35.32 41.25 -8.66
N LEU A 991 -34.31 41.05 -7.81
CA LEU A 991 -33.80 42.08 -6.90
C LEU A 991 -33.31 43.32 -7.66
N VAL A 992 -32.40 43.15 -8.62
CA VAL A 992 -31.72 44.23 -9.33
C VAL A 992 -32.72 45.06 -10.16
N THR A 993 -33.61 44.41 -10.92
CA THR A 993 -34.61 45.11 -11.75
C THR A 993 -35.81 45.63 -10.96
N LYS A 994 -36.44 44.81 -10.10
CA LYS A 994 -37.71 45.19 -9.45
C LYS A 994 -37.51 46.02 -8.19
N HIS A 995 -36.45 45.79 -7.42
CA HIS A 995 -36.19 46.53 -6.17
C HIS A 995 -35.21 47.69 -6.39
N LEU A 996 -34.01 47.41 -6.91
CA LEU A 996 -32.94 48.40 -7.08
C LEU A 996 -33.10 49.31 -8.32
N LYS A 997 -34.01 48.97 -9.25
CA LYS A 997 -34.35 49.75 -10.46
C LYS A 997 -33.18 49.93 -11.43
N ILE A 998 -32.40 48.86 -11.60
CA ILE A 998 -31.25 48.83 -12.51
C ILE A 998 -31.64 47.98 -13.71
N ASP A 999 -31.70 48.63 -14.88
CA ASP A 999 -32.13 48.02 -16.15
C ASP A 999 -30.96 47.42 -16.96
N HIS A 1000 -29.70 47.73 -16.60
CA HIS A 1000 -28.47 47.22 -17.22
C HIS A 1000 -27.29 47.26 -16.24
N ALA A 1001 -26.35 46.31 -16.33
CA ALA A 1001 -25.15 46.25 -15.49
C ALA A 1001 -23.86 46.48 -16.32
N PHE A 1002 -22.89 47.19 -15.75
CA PHE A 1002 -21.57 47.33 -16.39
C PHE A 1002 -20.79 46.02 -16.35
N ALA A 1003 -20.83 45.30 -15.22
CA ALA A 1003 -20.16 44.00 -15.09
C ALA A 1003 -20.86 43.04 -14.13
N VAL A 1004 -20.72 41.74 -14.39
CA VAL A 1004 -20.95 40.66 -13.41
C VAL A 1004 -19.65 39.91 -13.19
N LEU A 1005 -19.26 39.65 -11.94
CA LEU A 1005 -18.05 38.89 -11.63
C LEU A 1005 -18.21 38.02 -10.39
N GLY A 1006 -17.39 36.98 -10.25
CA GLY A 1006 -17.43 36.17 -9.04
C GLY A 1006 -16.38 35.06 -8.99
N TRP A 1007 -16.05 34.66 -7.77
CA TRP A 1007 -15.14 33.56 -7.45
C TRP A 1007 -15.92 32.26 -7.23
N SER A 1008 -15.40 31.09 -7.62
CA SER A 1008 -15.96 29.79 -7.23
C SER A 1008 -17.45 29.65 -7.66
N MET A 1009 -18.39 29.32 -6.76
CA MET A 1009 -19.84 29.37 -7.08
C MET A 1009 -20.33 30.74 -7.56
N GLY A 1010 -19.64 31.84 -7.25
CA GLY A 1010 -19.89 33.17 -7.82
C GLY A 1010 -19.50 33.26 -9.30
N ALA A 1011 -18.51 32.50 -9.76
CA ALA A 1011 -18.16 32.37 -11.18
C ALA A 1011 -19.25 31.58 -11.94
N GLY A 1012 -19.75 30.49 -11.35
CA GLY A 1012 -20.90 29.75 -11.90
C GLY A 1012 -22.16 30.61 -12.02
N GLN A 1013 -22.45 31.44 -11.01
CA GLN A 1013 -23.50 32.47 -11.09
C GLN A 1013 -23.20 33.54 -12.15
N THR A 1014 -21.95 33.93 -12.36
CA THR A 1014 -21.54 34.89 -13.40
C THR A 1014 -21.78 34.33 -14.81
N TYR A 1015 -21.44 33.07 -15.05
CA TYR A 1015 -21.77 32.36 -16.29
C TYR A 1015 -23.28 32.17 -16.48
N GLN A 1016 -24.01 31.90 -15.39
CA GLN A 1016 -25.46 31.79 -15.43
C GLN A 1016 -26.10 33.14 -15.81
N TRP A 1017 -25.64 34.26 -15.24
CA TRP A 1017 -26.03 35.60 -15.66
C TRP A 1017 -25.76 35.84 -17.15
N ALA A 1018 -24.55 35.51 -17.62
CA ALA A 1018 -24.10 35.70 -18.99
C ALA A 1018 -24.91 34.90 -20.05
N THR A 1019 -25.57 33.82 -19.65
CA THR A 1019 -26.31 32.90 -20.55
C THR A 1019 -27.83 33.04 -20.44
N GLN A 1020 -28.34 33.37 -19.24
CA GLN A 1020 -29.76 33.57 -18.94
C GLN A 1020 -30.26 34.99 -19.28
N TYR A 1021 -29.39 35.98 -19.13
CA TYR A 1021 -29.68 37.40 -19.40
C TYR A 1021 -28.54 38.03 -20.25
N PRO A 1022 -28.22 37.49 -21.43
CA PRO A 1022 -26.98 37.80 -22.18
C PRO A 1022 -26.81 39.25 -22.62
N GLU A 1023 -27.92 40.00 -22.76
CA GLU A 1023 -27.94 41.41 -23.14
C GLU A 1023 -27.92 42.37 -21.93
N PHE A 1024 -27.96 41.87 -20.68
CA PHE A 1024 -28.09 42.68 -19.47
C PHE A 1024 -26.76 43.22 -18.91
N MET A 1025 -25.62 42.80 -19.48
CA MET A 1025 -24.31 43.31 -19.04
C MET A 1025 -23.28 43.48 -20.14
N ASP A 1026 -22.39 44.47 -20.00
CA ASP A 1026 -21.32 44.72 -20.98
C ASP A 1026 -20.15 43.72 -20.85
N LYS A 1027 -19.83 43.32 -19.62
CA LYS A 1027 -18.64 42.54 -19.26
C LYS A 1027 -18.96 41.46 -18.22
N VAL A 1028 -18.29 40.31 -18.31
CA VAL A 1028 -18.32 39.24 -17.31
C VAL A 1028 -16.93 38.75 -16.93
N VAL A 1029 -16.70 38.49 -15.64
CA VAL A 1029 -15.42 37.99 -15.11
C VAL A 1029 -15.64 36.82 -14.14
N PRO A 1030 -15.83 35.59 -14.64
CA PRO A 1030 -15.76 34.37 -13.81
C PRO A 1030 -14.30 34.04 -13.48
N PHE A 1031 -13.99 33.79 -12.21
CA PHE A 1031 -12.63 33.45 -11.76
C PHE A 1031 -12.58 32.27 -10.77
N CYS A 1032 -11.61 31.38 -10.95
CA CYS A 1032 -11.50 30.05 -10.33
C CYS A 1032 -12.87 29.37 -10.17
N GLY A 1033 -13.55 29.06 -11.27
CA GLY A 1033 -14.88 28.45 -11.28
C GLY A 1033 -15.41 28.26 -12.70
N SER A 1034 -16.34 27.33 -12.89
CA SER A 1034 -16.81 26.90 -14.22
C SER A 1034 -18.30 27.20 -14.48
N ALA A 1035 -18.66 27.21 -15.77
CA ALA A 1035 -20.02 27.29 -16.31
C ALA A 1035 -20.79 25.96 -16.20
N LYS A 1036 -20.05 24.85 -16.07
CA LYS A 1036 -20.61 23.52 -15.80
C LYS A 1036 -19.68 22.78 -14.86
N THR A 1037 -20.25 22.15 -13.84
CA THR A 1037 -19.48 21.37 -12.86
C THR A 1037 -18.99 20.09 -13.54
N SER A 1038 -17.67 20.00 -13.76
CA SER A 1038 -17.06 18.85 -14.44
C SER A 1038 -17.15 17.58 -13.59
N LEU A 1039 -17.07 16.41 -14.24
CA LEU A 1039 -17.27 15.10 -13.56
C LEU A 1039 -16.25 14.89 -12.42
N HIS A 1040 -15.03 15.40 -12.58
CA HIS A 1040 -14.00 15.38 -11.53
C HIS A 1040 -14.44 16.18 -10.28
N ASN A 1041 -14.96 17.38 -10.50
CA ASN A 1041 -15.48 18.24 -9.44
C ASN A 1041 -16.72 17.60 -8.78
N GLN A 1042 -17.64 17.00 -9.54
CA GLN A 1042 -18.79 16.26 -8.98
C GLN A 1042 -18.35 15.13 -8.03
N VAL A 1043 -17.27 14.40 -8.33
CA VAL A 1043 -16.70 13.35 -7.45
C VAL A 1043 -16.11 13.95 -6.17
N PHE A 1044 -15.35 15.04 -6.26
CA PHE A 1044 -14.85 15.77 -5.08
C PHE A 1044 -16.01 16.20 -4.16
N LEU A 1045 -17.04 16.84 -4.72
CA LEU A 1045 -18.22 17.30 -3.98
C LEU A 1045 -19.03 16.14 -3.38
N GLU A 1046 -19.08 14.99 -4.03
CA GLU A 1046 -19.73 13.79 -3.49
C GLU A 1046 -18.98 13.23 -2.27
N GLY A 1047 -17.65 13.30 -2.28
CA GLY A 1047 -16.80 12.99 -1.12
C GLY A 1047 -17.03 13.96 0.04
N VAL A 1048 -17.07 15.27 -0.22
CA VAL A 1048 -17.37 16.30 0.80
C VAL A 1048 -18.77 16.10 1.40
N LYS A 1049 -19.78 15.86 0.56
CA LYS A 1049 -21.16 15.60 0.98
C LYS A 1049 -21.25 14.33 1.82
N THR A 1050 -20.60 13.25 1.40
CA THR A 1050 -20.60 11.97 2.12
C THR A 1050 -19.92 12.09 3.48
N ALA A 1051 -18.77 12.80 3.57
CA ALA A 1051 -18.09 13.05 4.84
C ALA A 1051 -18.94 13.86 5.84
N LEU A 1052 -19.74 14.81 5.35
CA LEU A 1052 -20.66 15.59 6.19
C LEU A 1052 -21.89 14.76 6.64
N VAL A 1053 -22.52 14.02 5.73
CA VAL A 1053 -23.73 13.21 6.01
C VAL A 1053 -23.42 11.98 6.87
N ALA A 1054 -22.23 11.39 6.74
CA ALA A 1054 -21.81 10.23 7.55
C ALA A 1054 -21.84 10.51 9.06
N ALA A 1055 -21.64 11.77 9.49
CA ALA A 1055 -21.76 12.15 10.90
C ALA A 1055 -23.20 12.04 11.46
N LYS A 1056 -24.23 11.99 10.61
CA LYS A 1056 -25.62 11.65 10.99
C LYS A 1056 -25.92 10.14 10.99
N GLY A 1057 -24.98 9.31 10.53
CA GLY A 1057 -25.23 7.89 10.22
C GLY A 1057 -26.05 7.67 8.92
N GLY A 1058 -26.29 8.73 8.14
CA GLY A 1058 -26.97 8.66 6.85
C GLY A 1058 -26.01 8.37 5.69
N SER A 1059 -26.56 8.16 4.50
CA SER A 1059 -25.80 8.02 3.25
C SER A 1059 -26.27 9.01 2.17
N SER A 1060 -25.39 9.29 1.20
CA SER A 1060 -25.75 10.09 0.02
C SER A 1060 -26.77 9.35 -0.84
N ALA A 1061 -27.77 10.07 -1.38
CA ALA A 1061 -28.67 9.55 -2.42
C ALA A 1061 -28.02 9.57 -3.82
N GLY A 1062 -26.76 10.00 -3.92
CA GLY A 1062 -25.94 10.05 -5.13
C GLY A 1062 -25.67 11.47 -5.64
N ILE A 1063 -24.88 11.55 -6.70
CA ILE A 1063 -24.48 12.82 -7.34
C ILE A 1063 -25.72 13.64 -7.75
N CYS A 1064 -25.68 14.95 -7.49
CA CYS A 1064 -26.78 15.92 -7.66
C CYS A 1064 -28.05 15.68 -6.81
N LYS A 1065 -28.07 14.67 -5.94
CA LYS A 1065 -29.18 14.36 -5.02
C LYS A 1065 -28.81 14.66 -3.57
N GLY A 1066 -29.82 14.70 -2.70
CA GLY A 1066 -29.67 14.88 -1.25
C GLY A 1066 -29.17 13.62 -0.52
N GLN A 1067 -29.68 13.38 0.69
CA GLN A 1067 -29.39 12.20 1.52
C GLN A 1067 -30.54 11.18 1.49
N THR A 1068 -30.25 9.91 1.75
CA THR A 1068 -31.22 8.80 1.70
C THR A 1068 -32.11 8.70 2.94
N ALA A 1069 -31.54 8.97 4.12
CA ALA A 1069 -32.20 8.86 5.41
C ALA A 1069 -31.53 9.77 6.44
N GLY A 1070 -32.33 10.28 7.38
CA GLY A 1070 -31.90 11.14 8.49
C GLY A 1070 -32.91 12.27 8.75
N THR A 1071 -33.09 12.65 10.02
CA THR A 1071 -33.77 13.89 10.40
C THR A 1071 -32.96 15.10 9.92
N THR A 1072 -33.59 16.25 9.68
CA THR A 1072 -32.88 17.52 9.43
C THR A 1072 -32.19 18.06 10.68
N GLU A 1073 -32.75 17.81 11.87
CA GLU A 1073 -32.12 18.14 13.15
C GLU A 1073 -30.71 17.53 13.27
N TRP A 1074 -29.76 18.32 13.78
CA TRP A 1074 -28.40 17.90 14.11
C TRP A 1074 -28.18 18.02 15.62
N THR A 1075 -27.55 17.02 16.24
CA THR A 1075 -26.91 17.28 17.54
C THR A 1075 -25.65 18.12 17.34
N GLU A 1076 -25.26 18.91 18.35
CA GLU A 1076 -24.01 19.70 18.28
C GLU A 1076 -22.76 18.81 18.12
N GLU A 1077 -22.82 17.54 18.55
CA GLU A 1077 -21.77 16.54 18.32
C GLU A 1077 -21.71 16.13 16.84
N GLN A 1078 -22.83 15.69 16.24
CA GLN A 1078 -22.90 15.33 14.82
C GLN A 1078 -22.45 16.50 13.93
N LYS A 1079 -22.90 17.72 14.25
CA LYS A 1079 -22.53 18.96 13.57
C LYS A 1079 -21.04 19.24 13.70
N THR A 1080 -20.46 19.10 14.89
CA THR A 1080 -19.02 19.30 15.12
C THR A 1080 -18.18 18.28 14.34
N VAL A 1081 -18.55 16.99 14.40
CA VAL A 1081 -17.84 15.91 13.71
C VAL A 1081 -17.94 16.05 12.20
N GLY A 1082 -19.14 16.25 11.66
CA GLY A 1082 -19.38 16.38 10.22
C GLY A 1082 -18.72 17.61 9.61
N LEU A 1083 -18.74 18.76 10.30
CA LEU A 1083 -18.05 19.97 9.84
C LEU A 1083 -16.52 19.83 9.93
N LYS A 1084 -15.96 19.21 10.98
CA LYS A 1084 -14.52 18.89 11.02
C LYS A 1084 -14.11 17.97 9.87
N ALA A 1085 -14.90 16.92 9.59
CA ALA A 1085 -14.66 16.01 8.48
C ALA A 1085 -14.71 16.75 7.13
N LEU A 1086 -15.71 17.61 6.91
CA LEU A 1086 -15.80 18.49 5.74
C LEU A 1086 -14.55 19.37 5.59
N GLY A 1087 -14.09 20.02 6.67
CA GLY A 1087 -12.90 20.87 6.67
C GLY A 1087 -11.63 20.09 6.31
N ARG A 1088 -11.44 18.91 6.90
CA ARG A 1088 -10.29 18.02 6.61
C ARG A 1088 -10.29 17.50 5.18
N VAL A 1089 -11.44 17.16 4.61
CA VAL A 1089 -11.55 16.78 3.18
C VAL A 1089 -11.23 17.99 2.30
N TYR A 1090 -11.82 19.16 2.58
CA TYR A 1090 -11.64 20.36 1.75
C TYR A 1090 -10.17 20.85 1.71
N ALA A 1091 -9.42 20.63 2.79
CA ALA A 1091 -8.01 20.98 2.88
C ALA A 1091 -7.14 20.35 1.79
N GLY A 1092 -7.34 19.05 1.48
CA GLY A 1092 -6.57 18.34 0.45
C GLY A 1092 -6.80 18.84 -0.98
N TRP A 1093 -7.82 19.68 -1.19
CA TRP A 1093 -8.28 20.13 -2.51
C TRP A 1093 -8.22 21.66 -2.69
N GLY A 1094 -8.42 22.44 -1.62
CA GLY A 1094 -8.51 23.90 -1.71
C GLY A 1094 -7.18 24.59 -2.06
N PHE A 1095 -6.07 24.15 -1.46
CA PHE A 1095 -4.72 24.61 -1.81
C PHE A 1095 -4.01 23.58 -2.69
N SER A 1096 -3.14 24.04 -3.59
CA SER A 1096 -2.44 23.11 -4.49
C SER A 1096 -1.37 22.27 -3.79
N GLN A 1097 -1.00 21.16 -4.43
CA GLN A 1097 0.16 20.36 -4.03
C GLN A 1097 1.47 21.17 -3.92
N ALA A 1098 1.62 22.25 -4.69
CA ALA A 1098 2.80 23.11 -4.65
C ALA A 1098 2.81 24.04 -3.41
N PHE A 1099 1.65 24.55 -3.00
CA PHE A 1099 1.49 25.34 -1.75
C PHE A 1099 1.94 24.53 -0.53
N TYR A 1100 1.52 23.26 -0.44
CA TYR A 1100 1.94 22.35 0.62
C TYR A 1100 3.42 21.99 0.53
N ARG A 1101 3.93 21.65 -0.67
CA ARG A 1101 5.35 21.30 -0.89
C ARG A 1101 6.31 22.45 -0.57
N GLN A 1102 5.90 23.70 -0.77
CA GLN A 1102 6.66 24.91 -0.43
C GLN A 1102 6.41 25.41 0.99
N ARG A 1103 5.53 24.74 1.76
CA ARG A 1103 5.13 25.14 3.12
C ARG A 1103 4.67 26.60 3.23
N LEU A 1104 3.80 27.03 2.31
CA LEU A 1104 3.26 28.40 2.33
C LEU A 1104 2.30 28.64 3.52
N TYR A 1105 1.73 27.59 4.12
CA TYR A 1105 1.01 27.71 5.38
C TYR A 1105 1.94 28.12 6.56
N GLU A 1106 3.18 27.65 6.59
CA GLU A 1106 4.22 28.10 7.55
C GLU A 1106 4.75 29.50 7.17
N THR A 1107 5.16 29.68 5.91
CA THR A 1107 5.99 30.83 5.50
C THR A 1107 5.22 32.07 5.04
N ALA A 1108 3.98 31.92 4.56
CA ALA A 1108 3.14 33.03 4.09
C ALA A 1108 1.91 33.28 4.97
N LEU A 1109 1.30 32.21 5.54
CA LEU A 1109 0.17 32.33 6.48
C LEU A 1109 0.58 32.34 7.96
N GLY A 1110 1.80 31.91 8.30
CA GLY A 1110 2.36 32.02 9.64
C GLY A 1110 1.93 30.93 10.65
N TYR A 1111 1.35 29.83 10.19
CA TYR A 1111 1.01 28.70 11.07
C TYR A 1111 2.27 27.91 11.48
N LYS A 1112 2.29 27.40 12.72
CA LYS A 1112 3.48 26.75 13.30
C LYS A 1112 3.93 25.49 12.53
N ASP A 1113 2.96 24.70 12.09
CA ASP A 1113 3.14 23.42 11.38
C ASP A 1113 1.83 23.05 10.65
N LEU A 1114 1.86 21.93 9.92
CA LEU A 1114 0.73 21.48 9.11
C LEU A 1114 -0.52 21.17 9.95
N GLU A 1115 -0.39 20.55 11.12
CA GLU A 1115 -1.56 20.21 11.95
C GLU A 1115 -2.18 21.45 12.58
N SER A 1116 -1.35 22.42 13.01
CA SER A 1116 -1.81 23.74 13.44
C SER A 1116 -2.62 24.42 12.34
N PHE A 1117 -2.17 24.36 11.09
CA PHE A 1117 -2.92 24.89 9.93
C PHE A 1117 -4.25 24.14 9.71
N MET A 1118 -4.28 22.81 9.78
CA MET A 1118 -5.52 22.04 9.58
C MET A 1118 -6.57 22.34 10.67
N LEU A 1119 -6.15 22.58 11.91
CA LEU A 1119 -7.03 22.95 13.03
C LEU A 1119 -7.48 24.42 12.98
N GLU A 1120 -6.52 25.35 12.94
CA GLU A 1120 -6.73 26.79 13.11
C GLU A 1120 -7.24 27.48 11.84
N PHE A 1121 -7.05 26.88 10.66
CA PHE A 1121 -7.64 27.34 9.40
C PHE A 1121 -8.84 26.47 9.00
N TRP A 1122 -8.62 25.19 8.69
CA TRP A 1122 -9.60 24.39 7.96
C TRP A 1122 -10.78 23.91 8.80
N GLU A 1123 -10.53 23.33 9.98
CA GLU A 1123 -11.61 22.99 10.90
C GLU A 1123 -12.31 24.25 11.44
N THR A 1124 -11.56 25.31 11.75
CA THR A 1124 -12.11 26.58 12.24
C THR A 1124 -13.02 27.26 11.21
N TRP A 1125 -12.65 27.25 9.93
CA TRP A 1125 -13.53 27.69 8.83
C TRP A 1125 -14.79 26.83 8.76
N ALA A 1126 -14.67 25.50 8.75
CA ALA A 1126 -15.83 24.63 8.57
C ALA A 1126 -16.81 24.69 9.75
N LEU A 1127 -16.31 24.75 10.99
CA LEU A 1127 -17.11 24.89 12.22
C LEU A 1127 -17.85 26.23 12.31
N SER A 1128 -17.48 27.25 11.53
CA SER A 1128 -18.21 28.51 11.42
C SER A 1128 -19.51 28.42 10.60
N LYS A 1129 -19.75 27.30 9.91
CA LYS A 1129 -20.85 27.12 8.95
C LYS A 1129 -22.00 26.28 9.55
N HIS A 1130 -23.17 26.33 8.91
CA HIS A 1130 -24.31 25.47 9.25
C HIS A 1130 -24.35 24.26 8.31
N PRO A 1131 -24.49 23.01 8.80
CA PRO A 1131 -24.30 21.83 7.96
C PRO A 1131 -25.34 21.70 6.85
N GLU A 1132 -26.64 21.88 7.12
CA GLU A 1132 -27.67 21.86 6.06
C GLU A 1132 -27.47 22.97 5.01
N ASN A 1133 -26.94 24.14 5.40
CA ASN A 1133 -26.63 25.21 4.43
C ASN A 1133 -25.54 24.74 3.45
N MET A 1134 -24.50 24.08 3.98
CA MET A 1134 -23.42 23.52 3.17
C MET A 1134 -23.96 22.42 2.25
N LEU A 1135 -24.88 21.56 2.70
CA LEU A 1135 -25.53 20.55 1.86
C LEU A 1135 -26.37 21.18 0.72
N THR A 1136 -27.18 22.21 0.98
CA THR A 1136 -27.92 22.92 -0.08
C THR A 1136 -26.97 23.56 -1.11
N MET A 1137 -25.88 24.20 -0.66
CA MET A 1137 -24.89 24.80 -1.57
C MET A 1137 -24.09 23.74 -2.34
N LEU A 1138 -23.74 22.61 -1.72
CA LEU A 1138 -23.11 21.47 -2.40
C LEU A 1138 -24.01 20.91 -3.49
N GLN A 1139 -25.32 20.75 -3.23
CA GLN A 1139 -26.27 20.28 -4.25
C GLN A 1139 -26.43 21.30 -5.39
N THR A 1140 -26.50 22.60 -5.06
CA THR A 1140 -26.54 23.71 -6.03
C THR A 1140 -25.31 23.69 -6.95
N TRP A 1141 -24.12 23.39 -6.40
CA TRP A 1141 -22.87 23.30 -7.14
C TRP A 1141 -22.76 21.99 -7.94
N GLN A 1142 -23.06 20.82 -7.35
CA GLN A 1142 -23.04 19.54 -8.07
C GLN A 1142 -23.93 19.56 -9.33
N SER A 1143 -25.12 20.17 -9.23
CA SER A 1143 -26.09 20.33 -10.32
C SER A 1143 -25.82 21.53 -11.24
N GLY A 1144 -24.72 22.26 -11.06
CA GLY A 1144 -24.38 23.44 -11.83
C GLY A 1144 -24.11 23.15 -13.32
N ASP A 1145 -25.06 23.55 -14.17
CA ASP A 1145 -24.94 23.53 -15.63
C ASP A 1145 -25.74 24.68 -16.24
N VAL A 1146 -25.06 25.75 -16.69
CA VAL A 1146 -25.74 26.92 -17.28
C VAL A 1146 -26.44 26.65 -18.62
N SER A 1147 -26.26 25.46 -19.20
CA SER A 1147 -27.01 25.03 -20.38
C SER A 1147 -28.33 24.34 -20.05
N ALA A 1148 -28.58 23.97 -18.80
CA ALA A 1148 -29.81 23.32 -18.32
C ALA A 1148 -31.01 24.29 -18.22
N GLN A 1149 -31.15 25.20 -19.19
CA GLN A 1149 -32.23 26.20 -19.28
C GLN A 1149 -32.67 26.39 -20.74
N PRO A 1150 -33.91 26.83 -21.01
CA PRO A 1150 -34.28 27.33 -22.33
C PRO A 1150 -33.43 28.57 -22.69
N PRO A 1151 -32.99 28.75 -23.96
CA PRO A 1151 -33.27 27.90 -25.12
C PRO A 1151 -32.31 26.72 -25.31
N TYR A 1152 -31.26 26.60 -24.50
CA TYR A 1152 -30.15 25.66 -24.73
C TYR A 1152 -30.47 24.20 -24.39
N ASN A 1153 -31.33 23.96 -23.39
CA ASN A 1153 -31.89 22.64 -23.04
C ASN A 1153 -30.84 21.51 -22.89
N GLY A 1154 -29.72 21.80 -22.23
CA GLY A 1154 -28.59 20.88 -22.00
C GLY A 1154 -27.48 20.94 -23.05
N ASN A 1155 -27.61 21.77 -24.09
CA ASN A 1155 -26.56 21.99 -25.09
C ASN A 1155 -25.55 23.05 -24.59
N PHE A 1156 -24.44 22.57 -24.03
CA PHE A 1156 -23.39 23.41 -23.45
C PHE A 1156 -22.74 24.39 -24.45
N GLU A 1157 -22.39 23.92 -25.64
CA GLU A 1157 -21.85 24.79 -26.70
C GLU A 1157 -22.82 25.91 -27.08
N ALA A 1158 -24.12 25.60 -27.19
CA ALA A 1158 -25.12 26.61 -27.52
C ALA A 1158 -25.27 27.66 -26.42
N ALA A 1159 -25.11 27.28 -25.15
CA ALA A 1159 -25.09 28.21 -24.03
C ALA A 1159 -23.86 29.14 -24.08
N MET A 1160 -22.66 28.60 -24.31
CA MET A 1160 -21.44 29.42 -24.42
C MET A 1160 -21.47 30.38 -25.62
N LYS A 1161 -22.04 29.95 -26.77
CA LYS A 1161 -22.29 30.82 -27.94
C LYS A 1161 -23.38 31.87 -27.70
N GLY A 1162 -24.23 31.64 -26.69
CA GLY A 1162 -25.27 32.57 -26.24
C GLY A 1162 -24.73 33.80 -25.49
N ILE A 1163 -23.51 33.72 -24.92
CA ILE A 1163 -22.88 34.84 -24.19
C ILE A 1163 -22.56 36.00 -25.16
N LYS A 1164 -23.03 37.21 -24.84
CA LYS A 1164 -22.78 38.45 -25.62
C LYS A 1164 -21.94 39.49 -24.89
N ALA A 1165 -22.00 39.54 -23.56
CA ALA A 1165 -21.05 40.28 -22.74
C ALA A 1165 -19.61 39.82 -23.00
N LYS A 1166 -18.64 40.75 -23.05
CA LYS A 1166 -17.22 40.38 -23.15
C LYS A 1166 -16.81 39.58 -21.91
N ALA A 1167 -16.13 38.44 -22.08
CA ALA A 1167 -15.77 37.54 -21.00
C ALA A 1167 -14.26 37.48 -20.75
N LEU A 1168 -13.84 37.75 -19.51
CA LEU A 1168 -12.48 37.48 -19.03
C LEU A 1168 -12.53 36.33 -18.04
N VAL A 1169 -12.09 35.14 -18.47
CA VAL A 1169 -12.11 33.92 -17.66
C VAL A 1169 -10.75 33.74 -17.00
N LEU A 1170 -10.71 33.62 -15.67
CA LEU A 1170 -9.46 33.58 -14.90
C LEU A 1170 -9.39 32.31 -14.02
N PRO A 1171 -9.01 31.14 -14.58
CA PRO A 1171 -8.84 29.91 -13.80
C PRO A 1171 -7.54 29.92 -12.97
N GLY A 1172 -7.48 29.12 -11.91
CA GLY A 1172 -6.25 28.95 -11.14
C GLY A 1172 -5.31 27.94 -11.82
N LYS A 1173 -4.08 28.33 -12.21
CA LYS A 1173 -3.13 27.43 -12.90
C LYS A 1173 -2.82 26.13 -12.14
N THR A 1174 -2.98 26.13 -10.82
CA THR A 1174 -2.81 24.95 -9.96
C THR A 1174 -4.05 24.65 -9.13
N ASP A 1175 -5.23 25.09 -9.58
CA ASP A 1175 -6.52 24.68 -9.00
C ASP A 1175 -6.72 23.17 -9.26
N LEU A 1176 -7.29 22.46 -8.28
CA LEU A 1176 -7.44 21.00 -8.32
C LEU A 1176 -8.85 20.56 -8.75
N TYR A 1177 -9.84 21.45 -8.79
CA TYR A 1177 -11.22 21.14 -9.18
C TYR A 1177 -11.87 22.16 -10.12
N PHE A 1178 -11.19 23.27 -10.43
CA PHE A 1178 -11.46 24.11 -11.61
C PHE A 1178 -10.18 24.24 -12.45
N PRO A 1179 -9.74 23.16 -13.12
CA PRO A 1179 -8.51 23.15 -13.90
C PRO A 1179 -8.60 24.13 -15.08
N PRO A 1180 -7.48 24.77 -15.50
CA PRO A 1180 -7.50 25.77 -16.55
C PRO A 1180 -8.01 25.24 -17.89
N GLU A 1181 -7.84 23.95 -18.17
CA GLU A 1181 -8.33 23.26 -19.37
C GLU A 1181 -9.86 23.30 -19.50
N ASP A 1182 -10.61 23.17 -18.38
CA ASP A 1182 -12.08 23.30 -18.39
C ASP A 1182 -12.48 24.73 -18.86
N SER A 1183 -11.76 25.76 -18.40
CA SER A 1183 -12.01 27.16 -18.76
C SER A 1183 -11.44 27.60 -20.12
N GLU A 1184 -10.42 26.91 -20.65
CA GLU A 1184 -9.98 27.08 -22.03
C GLU A 1184 -11.04 26.54 -23.00
N TYR A 1185 -11.65 25.38 -22.70
CA TYR A 1185 -12.77 24.83 -23.46
C TYR A 1185 -14.04 25.71 -23.36
N GLU A 1186 -14.35 26.28 -22.19
CA GLU A 1186 -15.43 27.27 -22.04
C GLU A 1186 -15.26 28.45 -23.01
N VAL A 1187 -14.04 29.00 -23.14
CA VAL A 1187 -13.74 30.13 -24.02
C VAL A 1187 -13.67 29.72 -25.49
N GLU A 1188 -13.16 28.53 -25.83
CA GLU A 1188 -13.24 27.99 -27.20
C GLU A 1188 -14.69 27.83 -27.67
N CYS A 1189 -15.60 27.47 -26.76
CA CYS A 1189 -17.02 27.36 -27.05
C CYS A 1189 -17.74 28.70 -27.26
N MET A 1190 -17.14 29.86 -26.93
CA MET A 1190 -17.79 31.17 -27.12
C MET A 1190 -17.72 31.66 -28.57
N GLU A 1191 -18.47 32.73 -28.90
CA GLU A 1191 -18.29 33.41 -30.18
C GLU A 1191 -16.90 34.10 -30.26
N LYS A 1192 -16.29 34.04 -31.44
CA LYS A 1192 -14.88 34.43 -31.64
C LYS A 1192 -14.66 35.91 -31.32
N GLY A 1193 -13.94 36.17 -30.22
CA GLY A 1193 -13.62 37.51 -29.73
C GLY A 1193 -14.49 37.97 -28.56
N VAL A 1194 -15.45 37.16 -28.10
CA VAL A 1194 -16.21 37.40 -26.86
C VAL A 1194 -15.36 37.04 -25.63
N GLY A 1195 -14.75 35.86 -25.62
CA GLY A 1195 -14.00 35.34 -24.47
C GLY A 1195 -12.47 35.46 -24.57
N ARG A 1196 -11.81 35.61 -23.42
CA ARG A 1196 -10.36 35.50 -23.22
C ARG A 1196 -10.07 34.75 -21.91
N CYS A 1197 -9.40 33.60 -21.99
CA CYS A 1197 -8.88 32.89 -20.81
C CYS A 1197 -7.49 33.44 -20.43
N VAL A 1198 -7.24 33.69 -19.14
CA VAL A 1198 -5.91 34.03 -18.58
C VAL A 1198 -5.76 33.40 -17.20
N ALA A 1199 -5.02 32.29 -17.09
CA ALA A 1199 -4.82 31.62 -15.81
C ALA A 1199 -4.00 32.45 -14.81
N PHE A 1200 -4.38 32.43 -13.52
CA PHE A 1200 -3.57 32.99 -12.43
C PHE A 1200 -2.20 32.29 -12.40
N PRO A 1201 -1.06 33.00 -12.41
CA PRO A 1201 0.29 32.40 -12.38
C PRO A 1201 0.70 31.89 -10.98
N SER A 1202 -0.27 31.50 -10.15
CA SER A 1202 -0.11 31.19 -8.74
C SER A 1202 0.17 29.69 -8.47
N VAL A 1203 0.72 29.42 -7.29
CA VAL A 1203 0.81 28.07 -6.69
C VAL A 1203 -0.25 27.85 -5.59
N TRP A 1204 -1.09 28.84 -5.27
CA TRP A 1204 -2.05 28.77 -4.16
C TRP A 1204 -3.26 27.86 -4.44
N GLY A 1205 -3.46 27.40 -5.67
CA GLY A 1205 -4.63 26.61 -6.05
C GLY A 1205 -5.90 27.45 -6.10
N HIS A 1206 -7.03 26.92 -5.63
CA HIS A 1206 -8.33 27.61 -5.68
C HIS A 1206 -8.29 28.97 -4.96
N TRP A 1207 -7.55 29.03 -3.84
CA TRP A 1207 -7.35 30.23 -3.03
C TRP A 1207 -6.56 31.36 -3.71
N ALA A 1208 -5.99 31.16 -4.90
CA ALA A 1208 -5.41 32.25 -5.70
C ALA A 1208 -6.45 33.34 -6.05
N GLY A 1209 -7.71 32.94 -6.28
CA GLY A 1209 -8.84 33.86 -6.45
C GLY A 1209 -9.58 34.18 -5.13
N GLY A 1210 -9.10 33.68 -3.99
CA GLY A 1210 -9.80 33.71 -2.71
C GLY A 1210 -9.67 35.01 -1.92
N PRO A 1211 -10.32 35.10 -0.74
CA PRO A 1211 -10.52 36.34 0.02
C PRO A 1211 -9.23 36.90 0.66
N GLY A 1212 -8.42 37.59 -0.16
CA GLY A 1212 -7.41 38.55 0.28
C GLY A 1212 -6.07 37.98 0.76
N GLN A 1213 -5.95 36.68 1.03
CA GLN A 1213 -4.78 36.09 1.70
C GLN A 1213 -3.50 36.08 0.84
N SER A 1214 -3.60 35.71 -0.44
CA SER A 1214 -2.49 35.84 -1.39
C SER A 1214 -2.41 37.28 -1.89
N THR A 1215 -1.69 38.15 -1.18
CA THR A 1215 -1.63 39.59 -1.51
C THR A 1215 -1.09 39.89 -2.91
N GLU A 1216 -0.25 39.00 -3.47
CA GLU A 1216 0.27 39.11 -4.84
C GLU A 1216 -0.79 38.75 -5.89
N ASP A 1217 -1.55 37.66 -5.69
CA ASP A 1217 -2.63 37.26 -6.61
C ASP A 1217 -3.80 38.25 -6.57
N VAL A 1218 -4.11 38.80 -5.39
CA VAL A 1218 -5.12 39.87 -5.21
C VAL A 1218 -4.73 41.13 -5.99
N LYS A 1219 -3.43 41.47 -6.02
CA LYS A 1219 -2.90 42.59 -6.80
C LYS A 1219 -2.94 42.30 -8.31
N TRP A 1220 -2.57 41.08 -8.72
CA TRP A 1220 -2.64 40.65 -10.12
C TRP A 1220 -4.08 40.65 -10.66
N LEU A 1221 -5.04 40.15 -9.87
CA LEU A 1221 -6.47 40.19 -10.20
C LEU A 1221 -6.97 41.63 -10.35
N ASP A 1222 -6.61 42.53 -9.43
CA ASP A 1222 -6.99 43.94 -9.55
C ASP A 1222 -6.36 44.61 -10.79
N GLU A 1223 -5.12 44.28 -11.13
CA GLU A 1223 -4.46 44.76 -12.35
C GLU A 1223 -5.16 44.24 -13.63
N LYS A 1224 -5.57 42.96 -13.67
CA LYS A 1224 -6.30 42.38 -14.81
C LYS A 1224 -7.74 42.88 -14.94
N LEU A 1225 -8.43 43.09 -13.83
CA LEU A 1225 -9.74 43.77 -13.80
C LEU A 1225 -9.60 45.20 -14.33
N ARG A 1226 -8.56 45.93 -13.94
CA ARG A 1226 -8.32 47.32 -14.38
C ARG A 1226 -8.01 47.43 -15.87
N GLU A 1227 -7.19 46.53 -16.40
CA GLU A 1227 -6.94 46.40 -17.84
C GLU A 1227 -8.25 46.15 -18.59
N PHE A 1228 -9.01 45.14 -18.17
CA PHE A 1228 -10.22 44.71 -18.86
C PHE A 1228 -11.39 45.71 -18.76
N PHE A 1229 -11.55 46.39 -17.62
CA PHE A 1229 -12.58 47.43 -17.48
C PHE A 1229 -12.25 48.69 -18.29
N ALA A 1230 -10.99 48.90 -18.67
CA ALA A 1230 -10.56 49.96 -19.59
C ALA A 1230 -10.69 49.57 -21.08
N GLU A 1231 -10.94 48.29 -21.41
CA GLU A 1231 -11.20 47.86 -22.79
C GLU A 1231 -12.60 48.34 -23.26
N GLN A 1232 -12.61 49.11 -24.35
CA GLN A 1232 -13.82 49.55 -25.07
C GLN A 1232 -14.47 48.36 -25.79
#